data_AF-A0AAW8SPK6-F1
#
_entry.id   AF-A0AAW8SPK6-F1
#
_cell.length_a   1.000
_cell.length_b   1.000
_cell.length_c   1.000
_cell.angle_alpha   90.00
_cell.angle_beta   90.00
_cell.angle_gamma   90.00
#
_symmetry.space_group_name_H-M   'P 1'
#
loop_
_entity.id
_entity.type
_entity.pdbx_description
1 polymer ?
#
loop_
_entity_poly.entity_id
_entity_poly.type
_entity_poly.pdbx_seq_one_letter_code
_entity_poly.pdbx_strand_id
1 'polypeptide(L)'
;MNKKIKHYLGLTLLLLPLLPFSLTYAETVEEVPTGESTISSMADDPLKEYKEKAANQVSTIESTPETEATESQPEVNSTEDTPTSESSNEDIPEAEVKSKPQTKGGIGPQTVNLIEGVDIDADFAQLLRTDASVQNLGTSWSGYGKAQDQLTDDDMVALNQIGVAFKNLNSLMGIEYAVNLTNLICPGNSLNSLDLSANTALASLSCPDNQLTSLNLSTNTALTTLICNNNQLTNLDVSASTLLTYFFCNDNKLVDLDISANTSLVDLNCSMNVLTSLDITSNILLKNLYCFNNKLTSLDAHDHPSLRVLECYVNELNTLNLNGALALEELNCGGNKLTTLDVSDLTSLWFLVCGENGMTNLILDGAIALRELDCDINKLTSLDLSTNVALQRLVCTRNSISSLDLSNNKDLRSLTCWMNEISNLNLEGLTLLNYLDCNTNKLTELDVSDLISLRNLNCAINELTSLNVNGAIALEMLECYGNKLTDIDTSTNLLMQWFNCNNNNLDDLDVSKNTLLTNFDCSQNKLIDLDVSMNSLLEKLICENNQLTDITSANNLNQLVELSAGFQKIILPIPIVSVGGEAEVDILKTTGHAGLSASNIDITPSPSFTYNGDKILMSNVTRFSLSDKSISFSYDGSQLTEGASSGTKSFGGTITFFSASDLVHTIVPNKKKVYSGEKLKWTWTIESMSVKKAEDTYAEVSLPAGLVIDPSSITKDGGPATLADINGTNNHGDLNYGETIEFTFETTATGIVNDWLKAKGRVDWDDDTITGPYNNETEGLVQIQDDEQTYTPKDSDDMALQSVPIYFNHGTNPIVNTAQTHHLHSMNYQSNTNVVTDGFYTRIKDDRSVSTGWKLTAKLSDFKDSSNSLMPNGTGTSLKLENMSIERVTDRDTPQETIDPSPTGADVPSSVQTTETLVAGQPTAKTLVSAQPNEGQDTWQLRMPFDKISLNLPANAGKKGTIYKAKLTWSLDDTP
;
A
#
# COMPACT_ATOMS: atom_id res chain seq x y z
N MET A 1 0.19 -14.67 -42.55
CA MET A 1 -0.36 -14.78 -41.18
C MET A 1 -0.07 -13.45 -40.48
N ASN A 2 -0.99 -12.59 -40.04
CA ASN A 2 -2.44 -12.67 -39.73
C ASN A 2 -2.79 -13.29 -38.35
N LYS A 3 -3.19 -12.42 -37.41
CA LYS A 3 -3.86 -12.62 -36.10
C LYS A 3 -3.15 -13.47 -35.02
N LYS A 4 -2.44 -12.79 -34.12
CA LYS A 4 -2.63 -12.82 -32.65
C LYS A 4 -1.94 -11.58 -32.02
N ILE A 5 -2.05 -11.40 -30.69
CA ILE A 5 -1.60 -10.22 -29.93
C ILE A 5 -2.36 -8.92 -30.26
N LYS A 6 -3.58 -8.83 -29.72
CA LYS A 6 -4.22 -7.57 -29.30
C LYS A 6 -4.90 -7.84 -27.96
N HIS A 7 -4.17 -7.61 -26.87
CA HIS A 7 -4.58 -7.44 -25.46
C HIS A 7 -3.34 -6.89 -24.73
N TYR A 8 -3.52 -6.22 -23.58
CA TYR A 8 -2.48 -5.51 -22.83
C TYR A 8 -1.84 -4.32 -23.57
N LEU A 9 -2.66 -3.31 -23.86
CA LEU A 9 -2.27 -1.92 -23.66
C LEU A 9 -3.20 -1.38 -22.56
N GLY A 10 -2.67 -0.90 -21.43
CA GLY A 10 -3.54 -0.43 -20.34
C GLY A 10 -2.96 -0.47 -18.93
N LEU A 11 -1.80 0.16 -18.69
CA LEU A 11 -1.55 0.98 -17.50
C LEU A 11 -0.25 1.80 -17.68
N THR A 12 -0.38 3.10 -17.97
CA THR A 12 0.75 4.04 -18.02
C THR A 12 0.27 5.46 -17.69
N LEU A 13 0.32 5.85 -16.41
CA LEU A 13 0.52 7.26 -16.00
C LEU A 13 0.79 7.37 -14.48
N LEU A 14 2.06 7.28 -14.08
CA LEU A 14 2.59 7.88 -12.84
C LEU A 14 4.13 7.86 -12.89
N LEU A 15 4.69 8.74 -13.72
CA LEU A 15 6.13 9.00 -13.82
C LEU A 15 6.36 10.50 -13.71
N LEU A 16 6.95 10.92 -12.60
CA LEU A 16 7.48 12.27 -12.37
C LEU A 16 8.99 12.15 -12.08
N PRO A 17 9.80 13.17 -12.41
CA PRO A 17 11.21 12.96 -12.71
C PRO A 17 12.09 12.86 -11.46
N LEU A 18 12.96 11.85 -11.45
CA LEU A 18 14.19 11.89 -10.66
C LEU A 18 15.14 12.93 -11.28
N LEU A 19 15.20 14.12 -10.69
CA LEU A 19 16.25 15.09 -10.97
C LEU A 19 17.60 14.56 -10.47
N PRO A 20 18.72 14.85 -11.17
CA PRO A 20 20.04 14.42 -10.73
C PRO A 20 20.46 15.18 -9.46
N PHE A 21 20.41 14.50 -8.31
CA PHE A 21 21.03 14.99 -7.08
C PHE A 21 22.55 14.98 -7.25
N SER A 22 23.15 16.16 -7.30
CA SER A 22 24.61 16.31 -7.28
C SER A 22 25.14 15.97 -5.88
N LEU A 23 25.87 14.84 -5.77
CA LEU A 23 26.63 14.54 -4.56
C LEU A 23 27.75 15.57 -4.40
N THR A 24 27.56 16.50 -3.47
CA THR A 24 28.63 17.35 -2.95
C THR A 24 29.43 16.55 -1.92
N TYR A 25 30.56 15.99 -2.37
CA TYR A 25 31.42 15.18 -1.51
C TYR A 25 32.18 16.07 -0.53
N ALA A 26 31.91 15.91 0.77
CA ALA A 26 32.52 16.68 1.84
C ALA A 26 33.66 15.90 2.50
N GLU A 27 34.82 15.83 1.84
CA GLU A 27 36.01 15.22 2.43
C GLU A 27 36.51 16.04 3.64
N THR A 28 36.88 15.33 4.70
CA THR A 28 37.59 15.91 5.84
C THR A 28 39.09 15.73 5.61
N VAL A 29 39.82 16.85 5.61
CA VAL A 29 41.24 16.89 5.26
C VAL A 29 42.11 16.44 6.44
N GLU A 30 42.88 15.37 6.24
CA GLU A 30 44.18 15.21 6.92
C GLU A 30 45.29 15.80 6.03
N GLU A 31 46.23 16.53 6.64
CA GLU A 31 47.28 17.29 5.94
C GLU A 31 48.58 16.46 5.70
N VAL A 32 49.57 17.13 5.07
CA VAL A 32 51.03 16.88 5.10
C VAL A 32 51.62 16.13 3.88
N PRO A 33 52.61 16.72 3.15
CA PRO A 33 52.94 18.14 2.99
C PRO A 33 53.15 18.58 1.52
N THR A 34 53.40 19.88 1.31
CA THR A 34 53.65 20.47 -0.02
C THR A 34 55.08 20.30 -0.55
N GLY A 35 55.21 20.28 -1.88
CA GLY A 35 56.47 20.43 -2.61
C GLY A 35 56.21 21.13 -3.96
N GLU A 36 56.82 22.30 -4.18
CA GLU A 36 56.49 23.18 -5.31
C GLU A 36 57.25 22.86 -6.60
N SER A 37 56.57 22.94 -7.74
CA SER A 37 57.11 23.61 -8.94
C SER A 37 55.99 24.06 -9.88
N THR A 38 55.92 25.36 -10.17
CA THR A 38 54.88 25.97 -11.02
C THR A 38 55.25 25.98 -12.50
N ILE A 39 54.33 25.56 -13.38
CA ILE A 39 54.23 26.05 -14.76
C ILE A 39 52.74 26.37 -15.03
N SER A 40 52.50 27.38 -15.87
CA SER A 40 51.18 28.02 -16.05
C SER A 40 50.50 27.66 -17.37
N SER A 41 49.17 27.61 -17.31
CA SER A 41 48.18 28.00 -18.35
C SER A 41 48.05 27.25 -19.67
N MET A 42 46.78 27.00 -20.01
CA MET A 42 46.17 26.95 -21.36
C MET A 42 46.45 25.71 -22.24
N ALA A 43 45.57 24.72 -22.06
CA ALA A 43 44.91 24.02 -23.16
C ALA A 43 43.45 23.76 -22.74
N ASP A 44 42.47 24.22 -23.52
CA ASP A 44 41.06 23.82 -23.34
C ASP A 44 40.86 22.45 -23.99
N ASP A 45 40.11 21.56 -23.33
CA ASP A 45 39.90 20.17 -23.78
C ASP A 45 38.68 20.06 -24.73
N PRO A 46 38.89 19.75 -26.02
CA PRO A 46 37.79 19.63 -26.99
C PRO A 46 36.93 18.37 -26.82
N LEU A 47 37.33 17.36 -26.02
CA LEU A 47 36.50 16.16 -25.83
C LEU A 47 35.26 16.42 -24.97
N LYS A 48 35.23 17.50 -24.19
CA LYS A 48 34.22 17.71 -23.15
C LYS A 48 32.79 17.79 -23.70
N GLU A 49 32.57 18.55 -24.77
CA GLU A 49 31.23 18.76 -25.35
C GLU A 49 30.66 17.48 -26.01
N TYR A 50 31.54 16.60 -26.53
CA TYR A 50 31.13 15.34 -27.14
C TYR A 50 30.66 14.32 -26.09
N LYS A 51 31.34 14.23 -24.93
CA LYS A 51 30.91 13.37 -23.82
C LYS A 51 29.58 13.82 -23.22
N GLU A 52 29.36 15.13 -23.12
CA GLU A 52 28.10 15.69 -22.60
C GLU A 52 26.90 15.50 -23.57
N LYS A 53 27.12 15.26 -24.87
CA LYS A 53 26.04 14.93 -25.83
C LYS A 53 25.70 13.44 -25.88
N ALA A 54 26.69 12.55 -25.85
CA ALA A 54 26.46 11.10 -25.89
C ALA A 54 25.57 10.61 -24.73
N ALA A 55 25.80 11.15 -23.52
CA ALA A 55 25.02 10.81 -22.32
C ALA A 55 23.54 11.26 -22.36
N ASN A 56 23.15 12.15 -23.27
CA ASN A 56 21.82 12.79 -23.29
C ASN A 56 20.86 12.26 -24.37
N GLN A 57 21.24 11.26 -25.19
CA GLN A 57 20.37 10.72 -26.25
C GLN A 57 19.72 9.36 -25.94
N VAL A 58 19.96 8.78 -24.76
CA VAL A 58 19.39 7.47 -24.36
C VAL A 58 17.88 7.55 -24.02
N SER A 59 17.29 8.75 -23.92
CA SER A 59 15.96 8.95 -23.33
C SER A 59 14.93 9.73 -24.18
N THR A 60 14.81 9.48 -25.49
CA THR A 60 13.56 9.77 -26.26
C THR A 60 13.34 8.84 -27.46
N ILE A 61 12.38 7.93 -27.35
CA ILE A 61 11.69 7.31 -28.50
C ILE A 61 10.18 7.34 -28.22
N GLU A 62 9.48 8.37 -28.68
CA GLU A 62 8.01 8.41 -28.71
C GLU A 62 7.50 8.15 -30.13
N SER A 63 6.57 7.19 -30.26
CA SER A 63 5.90 6.89 -31.54
C SER A 63 4.60 7.67 -31.67
N THR A 64 4.53 8.64 -32.59
CA THR A 64 3.31 9.39 -32.88
C THR A 64 2.30 8.56 -33.69
N PRO A 65 1.01 8.52 -33.31
CA PRO A 65 -0.03 7.85 -34.09
C PRO A 65 -0.67 8.78 -35.13
N GLU A 66 -0.82 8.32 -36.38
CA GLU A 66 -1.67 8.98 -37.38
C GLU A 66 -3.15 8.57 -37.21
N THR A 67 -4.06 9.54 -37.26
CA THR A 67 -5.52 9.30 -37.24
C THR A 67 -6.12 9.38 -38.63
N GLU A 68 -6.91 8.37 -39.02
CA GLU A 68 -7.62 8.33 -40.30
C GLU A 68 -8.66 9.45 -40.44
N ALA A 69 -8.88 9.90 -41.68
CA ALA A 69 -10.11 10.57 -42.10
C ALA A 69 -10.68 9.83 -43.32
N THR A 70 -11.93 9.39 -43.23
CA THR A 70 -12.59 8.53 -44.21
C THR A 70 -13.23 9.31 -45.37
N GLU A 71 -13.20 8.76 -46.58
CA GLU A 71 -14.45 8.55 -47.34
C GLU A 71 -14.30 7.46 -48.42
N SER A 72 -15.41 7.05 -49.04
CA SER A 72 -15.57 5.74 -49.68
C SER A 72 -15.96 5.80 -51.17
N GLN A 73 -15.37 4.90 -51.99
CA GLN A 73 -15.98 4.00 -53.01
C GLN A 73 -16.98 4.57 -54.08
N PRO A 74 -17.23 3.90 -55.23
CA PRO A 74 -16.66 2.68 -55.82
C PRO A 74 -16.10 2.97 -57.26
N GLU A 75 -16.02 2.14 -58.33
CA GLU A 75 -16.31 0.72 -58.61
C GLU A 75 -15.51 0.21 -59.86
N VAL A 76 -15.29 -1.11 -59.95
CA VAL A 76 -15.38 -1.98 -61.15
C VAL A 76 -14.47 -1.81 -62.43
N ASN A 77 -13.74 -2.91 -62.72
CA ASN A 77 -13.33 -3.49 -64.03
C ASN A 77 -12.48 -2.70 -65.06
N SER A 78 -11.68 -3.33 -65.93
CA SER A 78 -11.10 -4.70 -65.98
C SER A 78 -10.04 -4.82 -67.10
N THR A 79 -9.31 -5.96 -67.13
CA THR A 79 -8.73 -6.64 -68.32
C THR A 79 -7.75 -5.91 -69.26
N GLU A 80 -6.60 -6.58 -69.50
CA GLU A 80 -5.78 -6.54 -70.73
C GLU A 80 -5.04 -5.19 -71.00
N ASP A 81 -3.90 -5.13 -71.70
CA ASP A 81 -3.18 -6.13 -72.49
C ASP A 81 -1.66 -5.87 -72.48
N THR A 82 -0.84 -6.80 -72.99
CA THR A 82 0.57 -6.56 -73.36
C THR A 82 0.76 -6.79 -74.86
N PRO A 83 1.48 -5.91 -75.58
CA PRO A 83 2.79 -6.37 -76.07
C PRO A 83 3.89 -5.32 -76.28
N THR A 84 5.09 -5.86 -76.48
CA THR A 84 6.38 -5.30 -76.91
C THR A 84 6.38 -4.31 -78.10
N SER A 85 7.39 -3.42 -78.12
CA SER A 85 8.12 -3.01 -79.34
C SER A 85 9.55 -2.55 -79.02
N GLU A 86 10.41 -2.47 -80.04
CA GLU A 86 11.86 -2.26 -79.95
C GLU A 86 12.31 -0.85 -80.41
N SER A 87 13.64 -0.59 -80.39
CA SER A 87 14.37 0.44 -81.15
C SER A 87 14.25 1.92 -80.67
N SER A 88 15.18 2.84 -80.95
CA SER A 88 16.64 2.77 -81.23
C SER A 88 17.21 4.21 -81.36
N ASN A 89 18.46 4.45 -80.94
CA ASN A 89 19.24 5.69 -81.18
C ASN A 89 18.61 6.98 -80.57
N GLU A 90 19.21 8.18 -80.59
CA GLU A 90 20.42 8.67 -81.26
C GLU A 90 21.11 9.83 -80.50
N ASP A 91 22.43 9.97 -80.71
CA ASP A 91 23.26 11.19 -80.67
C ASP A 91 23.56 12.03 -79.40
N ILE A 92 24.67 12.77 -79.55
CA ILE A 92 25.42 13.62 -78.60
C ILE A 92 25.29 15.10 -79.05
N PRO A 93 25.78 16.11 -78.30
CA PRO A 93 27.16 16.57 -78.60
C PRO A 93 27.99 17.05 -77.39
N GLU A 94 29.30 17.08 -77.58
CA GLU A 94 30.32 17.59 -76.64
C GLU A 94 30.49 19.13 -76.72
N ALA A 95 31.18 19.71 -75.73
CA ALA A 95 31.79 21.05 -75.83
C ALA A 95 33.13 21.16 -75.05
N GLU A 96 34.21 20.79 -75.74
CA GLU A 96 35.51 21.50 -75.84
C GLU A 96 35.65 22.90 -75.13
N VAL A 97 36.79 23.38 -74.57
CA VAL A 97 38.17 22.82 -74.44
C VAL A 97 39.23 23.77 -73.78
N LYS A 98 40.41 23.22 -73.38
CA LYS A 98 41.77 23.86 -73.20
C LYS A 98 41.94 24.89 -72.05
N SER A 99 43.12 25.14 -71.43
CA SER A 99 44.47 24.52 -71.47
C SER A 99 45.40 24.99 -70.32
N LYS A 100 46.38 24.18 -69.89
CA LYS A 100 47.52 24.60 -69.01
C LYS A 100 48.70 25.20 -69.79
N PRO A 101 49.59 25.98 -69.12
CA PRO A 101 51.04 25.75 -69.26
C PRO A 101 51.81 25.73 -67.90
N GLN A 102 53.12 25.45 -67.94
CA GLN A 102 54.00 25.29 -66.76
C GLN A 102 54.87 26.52 -66.41
N THR A 103 55.41 26.53 -65.20
CA THR A 103 56.32 27.53 -64.60
C THR A 103 57.78 27.47 -65.07
N LYS A 104 58.52 28.59 -65.01
CA LYS A 104 59.96 28.64 -64.62
C LYS A 104 60.54 30.07 -64.49
N GLY A 105 61.39 30.29 -63.47
CA GLY A 105 62.25 31.48 -63.31
C GLY A 105 61.64 32.61 -62.45
N GLY A 106 62.47 33.34 -61.71
CA GLY A 106 62.01 34.38 -60.76
C GLY A 106 63.10 35.34 -60.28
N ILE A 107 62.99 35.78 -59.02
CA ILE A 107 63.75 36.83 -58.30
C ILE A 107 63.16 38.25 -58.46
N GLY A 108 62.71 38.81 -57.33
CA GLY A 108 62.39 40.24 -57.15
C GLY A 108 60.99 40.47 -56.57
N PRO A 109 60.85 41.11 -55.38
CA PRO A 109 59.53 41.45 -54.86
C PRO A 109 58.92 42.59 -55.69
N GLN A 110 57.74 42.30 -56.27
CA GLN A 110 56.84 43.30 -56.83
C GLN A 110 55.50 43.09 -56.13
N THR A 111 55.00 44.13 -55.46
CA THR A 111 53.65 44.11 -54.88
C THR A 111 52.64 44.11 -56.02
N VAL A 112 52.11 42.93 -56.34
CA VAL A 112 51.06 42.74 -57.33
C VAL A 112 49.72 42.98 -56.63
N ASN A 113 49.00 44.03 -57.04
CA ASN A 113 47.55 44.08 -56.82
C ASN A 113 46.94 42.89 -57.55
N LEU A 114 45.92 42.24 -56.97
CA LEU A 114 45.23 41.10 -57.56
C LEU A 114 44.96 41.33 -59.06
N ILE A 115 45.47 40.43 -59.90
CA ILE A 115 45.21 40.45 -61.33
C ILE A 115 43.71 40.18 -61.54
N GLU A 116 43.11 40.79 -62.56
CA GLU A 116 41.68 40.59 -62.90
C GLU A 116 41.31 39.09 -62.92
N GLY A 117 40.42 38.67 -62.02
CA GLY A 117 39.88 37.30 -61.99
C GLY A 117 40.15 36.45 -60.74
N VAL A 118 40.55 37.03 -59.60
CA VAL A 118 40.58 36.31 -58.31
C VAL A 118 39.17 36.33 -57.67
N ASP A 119 38.47 35.21 -57.78
CA ASP A 119 37.08 35.03 -57.35
C ASP A 119 37.06 34.49 -55.90
N ILE A 120 37.18 35.37 -54.91
CA ILE A 120 36.94 35.02 -53.49
C ILE A 120 35.46 35.22 -53.20
N ASP A 121 34.81 34.23 -52.58
CA ASP A 121 33.42 34.35 -52.13
C ASP A 121 33.21 35.63 -51.30
N ALA A 122 32.13 36.37 -51.59
CA ALA A 122 31.95 37.72 -51.05
C ALA A 122 31.73 37.73 -49.52
N ASP A 123 31.02 36.74 -48.97
CA ASP A 123 30.76 36.65 -47.54
C ASP A 123 32.00 36.16 -46.80
N PHE A 124 32.73 35.19 -47.34
CA PHE A 124 34.03 34.75 -46.84
C PHE A 124 35.03 35.92 -46.85
N ALA A 125 35.21 36.58 -48.00
CA ALA A 125 36.09 37.74 -48.16
C ALA A 125 35.70 38.90 -47.23
N GLN A 126 34.41 39.08 -46.94
CA GLN A 126 33.95 40.07 -45.96
C GLN A 126 34.42 39.68 -44.56
N LEU A 127 34.15 38.44 -44.11
CA LEU A 127 34.56 37.95 -42.79
C LEU A 127 36.07 38.04 -42.57
N LEU A 128 36.89 37.67 -43.56
CA LEU A 128 38.35 37.86 -43.50
C LEU A 128 38.69 39.30 -43.08
N ARG A 129 38.11 40.28 -43.80
CA ARG A 129 38.46 41.71 -43.72
C ARG A 129 37.82 42.45 -42.54
N THR A 130 36.72 41.95 -41.97
CA THR A 130 35.94 42.66 -40.93
C THR A 130 35.88 41.97 -39.56
N ASP A 131 36.11 40.65 -39.49
CA ASP A 131 36.03 39.89 -38.25
C ASP A 131 37.42 39.42 -37.78
N ALA A 132 38.02 40.15 -36.85
CA ALA A 132 39.33 39.83 -36.30
C ALA A 132 39.37 38.51 -35.51
N SER A 133 38.24 37.87 -35.19
CA SER A 133 38.22 36.52 -34.60
C SER A 133 38.42 35.41 -35.63
N VAL A 134 38.25 35.72 -36.93
CA VAL A 134 38.31 34.74 -38.02
C VAL A 134 39.77 34.44 -38.44
N GLN A 135 40.72 35.31 -38.09
CA GLN A 135 42.11 35.22 -38.53
C GLN A 135 43.12 35.27 -37.39
N ASN A 136 43.87 34.18 -37.23
CA ASN A 136 45.06 33.98 -36.39
C ASN A 136 44.95 34.31 -34.88
N LEU A 137 45.34 33.34 -34.04
CA LEU A 137 45.34 33.42 -32.58
C LEU A 137 46.43 34.35 -32.00
N GLY A 138 46.39 35.64 -32.33
CA GLY A 138 47.17 36.70 -31.65
C GLY A 138 48.10 37.57 -32.51
N THR A 139 48.02 37.55 -33.85
CA THR A 139 48.88 38.37 -34.72
C THR A 139 48.09 39.19 -35.75
N SER A 140 48.46 40.46 -35.93
CA SER A 140 47.81 41.38 -36.87
C SER A 140 48.04 40.99 -38.34
N TRP A 141 47.06 40.32 -38.95
CA TRP A 141 47.02 40.05 -40.38
C TRP A 141 46.95 41.34 -41.20
N SER A 142 47.75 41.44 -42.26
CA SER A 142 47.90 42.66 -43.07
C SER A 142 46.71 42.99 -43.97
N GLY A 143 45.80 42.04 -44.19
CA GLY A 143 44.57 42.26 -44.96
C GLY A 143 43.41 42.87 -44.16
N TYR A 144 43.53 43.00 -42.84
CA TYR A 144 42.42 43.44 -41.98
C TYR A 144 42.02 44.89 -42.27
N GLY A 145 40.73 45.15 -42.42
CA GLY A 145 40.19 46.48 -42.75
C GLY A 145 40.43 46.94 -44.20
N LYS A 146 41.07 46.13 -45.06
CA LYS A 146 41.19 46.43 -46.49
C LYS A 146 39.85 46.29 -47.22
N ALA A 147 39.74 46.92 -48.39
CA ALA A 147 38.68 46.60 -49.34
C ALA A 147 38.99 45.27 -50.08
N GLN A 148 38.00 44.66 -50.74
CA GLN A 148 38.16 43.36 -51.41
C GLN A 148 39.14 43.44 -52.59
N ASP A 149 39.13 44.55 -53.32
CA ASP A 149 40.07 44.92 -54.39
C ASP A 149 41.49 45.30 -53.90
N GLN A 150 41.73 45.26 -52.58
CA GLN A 150 42.98 45.66 -51.94
C GLN A 150 43.69 44.52 -51.18
N LEU A 151 43.05 43.36 -51.04
CA LEU A 151 43.77 42.14 -50.66
C LEU A 151 44.87 41.84 -51.70
N THR A 152 45.91 41.12 -51.29
CA THR A 152 46.98 40.66 -52.18
C THR A 152 47.32 39.20 -51.92
N ASP A 153 48.01 38.56 -52.88
CA ASP A 153 48.55 37.22 -52.71
C ASP A 153 49.38 37.11 -51.42
N ASP A 154 50.22 38.10 -51.11
CA ASP A 154 51.01 38.17 -49.87
C ASP A 154 50.13 38.20 -48.60
N ASP A 155 48.95 38.83 -48.62
CA ASP A 155 48.01 38.79 -47.48
C ASP A 155 47.43 37.39 -47.29
N MET A 156 47.07 36.69 -48.37
CA MET A 156 46.48 35.35 -48.30
C MET A 156 47.54 34.29 -47.94
N VAL A 157 48.73 34.39 -48.53
CA VAL A 157 49.90 33.54 -48.23
C VAL A 157 50.36 33.71 -46.76
N ALA A 158 50.09 34.85 -46.12
CA ALA A 158 50.35 35.05 -44.70
C ALA A 158 49.37 34.30 -43.76
N LEU A 159 48.28 33.71 -44.27
CA LEU A 159 47.32 32.97 -43.46
C LEU A 159 47.78 31.53 -43.20
N ASN A 160 48.05 31.23 -41.94
CA ASN A 160 48.35 29.88 -41.46
C ASN A 160 47.27 29.27 -40.55
N GLN A 161 46.27 30.04 -40.08
CA GLN A 161 45.10 29.54 -39.33
C GLN A 161 43.84 30.35 -39.66
N ILE A 162 42.70 29.69 -39.93
CA ILE A 162 41.41 30.31 -40.28
C ILE A 162 40.28 29.70 -39.42
N GLY A 163 39.42 30.55 -38.85
CA GLY A 163 38.29 30.15 -37.99
C GLY A 163 36.96 30.80 -38.38
N VAL A 164 36.14 30.12 -39.21
CA VAL A 164 34.83 30.59 -39.69
C VAL A 164 33.65 29.78 -39.13
N ALA A 165 33.73 29.40 -37.85
CA ALA A 165 32.66 28.68 -37.15
C ALA A 165 31.34 29.48 -37.09
N PHE A 166 30.22 28.82 -37.43
CA PHE A 166 28.84 29.34 -37.31
C PHE A 166 28.60 30.69 -38.01
N LYS A 167 29.16 30.90 -39.20
CA LYS A 167 29.08 32.16 -39.96
C LYS A 167 28.01 32.16 -41.07
N ASN A 168 27.28 31.06 -41.26
CA ASN A 168 26.30 30.83 -42.34
C ASN A 168 26.90 30.85 -43.77
N LEU A 169 28.18 30.53 -43.91
CA LEU A 169 28.85 30.49 -45.21
C LEU A 169 28.33 29.35 -46.09
N ASN A 170 28.17 29.61 -47.39
CA ASN A 170 27.80 28.60 -48.39
C ASN A 170 29.02 28.12 -49.22
N SER A 171 30.12 28.89 -49.18
CA SER A 171 31.36 28.67 -49.92
C SER A 171 32.56 29.16 -49.11
N LEU A 172 33.74 28.59 -49.36
CA LEU A 172 35.07 29.11 -48.95
C LEU A 172 35.98 29.37 -50.16
N MET A 173 35.39 29.57 -51.36
CA MET A 173 36.13 29.87 -52.59
C MET A 173 37.09 31.05 -52.37
N GLY A 174 38.35 30.88 -52.76
CA GLY A 174 39.47 31.78 -52.41
C GLY A 174 40.34 31.28 -51.24
N ILE A 175 40.01 30.15 -50.59
CA ILE A 175 40.87 29.51 -49.57
C ILE A 175 42.15 28.90 -50.18
N GLU A 176 42.13 28.57 -51.46
CA GLU A 176 43.26 28.02 -52.22
C GLU A 176 44.48 28.96 -52.30
N TYR A 177 44.28 30.27 -52.09
CA TYR A 177 45.36 31.26 -51.99
C TYR A 177 46.05 31.24 -50.61
N ALA A 178 45.45 30.65 -49.58
CA ALA A 178 46.05 30.46 -48.25
C ALA A 178 46.98 29.23 -48.23
N VAL A 179 48.03 29.23 -49.07
CA VAL A 179 48.90 28.06 -49.29
C VAL A 179 49.69 27.61 -48.06
N ASN A 180 49.87 28.50 -47.07
CA ASN A 180 50.52 28.20 -45.79
C ASN A 180 49.53 27.78 -44.67
N LEU A 181 48.24 27.55 -45.00
CA LEU A 181 47.21 27.18 -44.04
C LEU A 181 47.54 25.85 -43.35
N THR A 182 47.71 25.88 -42.03
CA THR A 182 48.01 24.72 -41.18
C THR A 182 46.82 24.24 -40.37
N ASN A 183 45.86 25.11 -40.07
CA ASN A 183 44.63 24.78 -39.32
C ASN A 183 43.42 25.48 -39.94
N LEU A 184 42.37 24.73 -40.27
CA LEU A 184 41.08 25.25 -40.72
C LEU A 184 39.95 24.79 -39.81
N ILE A 185 39.18 25.73 -39.27
CA ILE A 185 38.00 25.49 -38.44
C ILE A 185 36.80 26.19 -39.09
N CYS A 186 35.93 25.45 -39.78
CA CYS A 186 34.73 25.96 -40.46
C CYS A 186 33.40 25.25 -40.10
N PRO A 187 33.17 24.83 -38.83
CA PRO A 187 31.96 24.11 -38.45
C PRO A 187 30.68 24.95 -38.53
N GLY A 188 29.52 24.30 -38.68
CA GLY A 188 28.22 24.94 -38.52
C GLY A 188 27.88 25.92 -39.63
N ASN A 189 28.17 25.55 -40.88
CA ASN A 189 27.94 26.35 -42.07
C ASN A 189 27.06 25.58 -43.07
N SER A 190 26.90 26.09 -44.28
CA SER A 190 26.16 25.45 -45.37
C SER A 190 27.06 25.13 -46.57
N LEU A 191 28.32 24.77 -46.28
CA LEU A 191 29.29 24.39 -47.32
C LEU A 191 28.83 23.08 -47.97
N ASN A 192 28.56 23.14 -49.28
CA ASN A 192 28.22 21.96 -50.11
C ASN A 192 29.47 21.29 -50.71
N SER A 193 30.57 22.03 -50.79
CA SER A 193 31.87 21.63 -51.35
C SER A 193 32.99 22.41 -50.65
N LEU A 194 34.19 21.83 -50.65
CA LEU A 194 35.38 22.40 -50.01
C LEU A 194 36.63 21.90 -50.75
N ASP A 195 37.26 22.77 -51.55
CA ASP A 195 38.55 22.48 -52.20
C ASP A 195 39.69 22.94 -51.27
N LEU A 196 40.59 22.01 -50.96
CA LEU A 196 41.79 22.24 -50.13
C LEU A 196 43.07 21.83 -50.87
N SER A 197 42.99 21.62 -52.19
CA SER A 197 44.05 21.00 -52.99
C SER A 197 45.35 21.81 -53.02
N ALA A 198 45.28 23.13 -52.83
CA ALA A 198 46.43 24.02 -52.70
C ALA A 198 46.98 24.12 -51.26
N ASN A 199 46.16 23.84 -50.24
CA ASN A 199 46.50 23.96 -48.81
C ASN A 199 47.30 22.74 -48.32
N THR A 200 48.40 22.43 -49.02
CA THR A 200 49.24 21.24 -48.80
C THR A 200 49.94 21.20 -47.43
N ALA A 201 50.02 22.34 -46.73
CA ALA A 201 50.55 22.47 -45.38
C ALA A 201 49.53 22.17 -44.26
N LEU A 202 48.28 21.83 -44.61
CA LEU A 202 47.18 21.64 -43.65
C LEU A 202 47.43 20.42 -42.75
N ALA A 203 47.57 20.68 -41.44
CA ALA A 203 47.81 19.67 -40.41
C ALA A 203 46.54 19.38 -39.58
N SER A 204 45.59 20.33 -39.52
CA SER A 204 44.32 20.19 -38.82
C SER A 204 43.17 20.71 -39.68
N LEU A 205 42.14 19.89 -39.86
CA LEU A 205 40.89 20.25 -40.52
C LEU A 205 39.70 19.93 -39.62
N SER A 206 38.86 20.94 -39.36
CA SER A 206 37.55 20.79 -38.73
C SER A 206 36.49 21.48 -39.58
N CYS A 207 35.64 20.69 -40.24
CA CYS A 207 34.52 21.11 -41.07
C CYS A 207 33.17 20.42 -40.74
N PRO A 208 32.85 20.05 -39.48
CA PRO A 208 31.59 19.37 -39.19
C PRO A 208 30.37 20.28 -39.31
N ASP A 209 29.16 19.73 -39.19
CA ASP A 209 27.90 20.47 -39.27
C ASP A 209 27.80 21.30 -40.57
N ASN A 210 27.92 20.60 -41.70
CA ASN A 210 27.93 21.16 -43.04
C ASN A 210 27.15 20.26 -44.02
N GLN A 211 27.19 20.58 -45.32
CA GLN A 211 26.44 19.88 -46.36
C GLN A 211 27.37 19.19 -47.38
N LEU A 212 28.61 18.87 -46.99
CA LEU A 212 29.62 18.28 -47.87
C LEU A 212 29.18 16.89 -48.32
N THR A 213 29.11 16.69 -49.64
CA THR A 213 28.79 15.39 -50.27
C THR A 213 30.04 14.62 -50.69
N SER A 214 31.17 15.32 -50.82
CA SER A 214 32.51 14.78 -51.02
C SER A 214 33.55 15.73 -50.40
N LEU A 215 34.73 15.18 -50.06
CA LEU A 215 35.88 15.92 -49.55
C LEU A 215 37.15 15.25 -50.07
N ASN A 216 38.00 16.00 -50.78
CA ASN A 216 39.23 15.47 -51.39
C ASN A 216 40.46 15.95 -50.59
N LEU A 217 41.14 15.01 -49.94
CA LEU A 217 42.30 15.28 -49.08
C LEU A 217 43.63 14.75 -49.67
N SER A 218 43.63 14.33 -50.94
CA SER A 218 44.76 13.63 -51.59
C SER A 218 46.07 14.42 -51.68
N THR A 219 46.06 15.74 -51.43
CA THR A 219 47.27 16.58 -51.36
C THR A 219 47.64 17.01 -49.93
N ASN A 220 46.73 16.86 -48.96
CA ASN A 220 46.86 17.34 -47.59
C ASN A 220 47.59 16.33 -46.69
N THR A 221 48.72 15.82 -47.21
CA THR A 221 49.54 14.74 -46.60
C THR A 221 50.10 15.05 -45.20
N ALA A 222 50.02 16.31 -44.76
CA ALA A 222 50.43 16.76 -43.42
C ALA A 222 49.34 16.58 -42.34
N LEU A 223 48.12 16.18 -42.69
CA LEU A 223 46.99 16.06 -41.75
C LEU A 223 47.27 15.09 -40.59
N THR A 224 47.15 15.60 -39.37
CA THR A 224 47.18 14.86 -38.10
C THR A 224 45.81 14.81 -37.42
N THR A 225 44.92 15.76 -37.72
CA THR A 225 43.55 15.84 -37.20
C THR A 225 42.55 16.11 -38.32
N LEU A 226 41.50 15.28 -38.40
CA LEU A 226 40.39 15.43 -39.35
C LEU A 226 39.05 15.27 -38.64
N ILE A 227 38.25 16.33 -38.63
CA ILE A 227 36.90 16.36 -38.06
C ILE A 227 35.94 16.80 -39.17
N CYS A 228 35.14 15.85 -39.67
CA CYS A 228 34.18 16.05 -40.77
C CYS A 228 32.82 15.42 -40.47
N ASN A 229 32.49 15.23 -39.19
CA ASN A 229 31.22 14.67 -38.74
C ASN A 229 30.01 15.56 -39.11
N ASN A 230 28.77 15.06 -38.99
CA ASN A 230 27.54 15.81 -39.35
C ASN A 230 27.61 16.41 -40.77
N ASN A 231 27.79 15.55 -41.76
CA ASN A 231 27.88 15.91 -43.19
C ASN A 231 27.11 14.89 -44.04
N GLN A 232 27.31 14.89 -45.36
CA GLN A 232 26.63 14.00 -46.31
C GLN A 232 27.61 13.17 -47.14
N LEU A 233 28.82 12.93 -46.63
CA LEU A 233 29.87 12.17 -47.31
C LEU A 233 29.43 10.72 -47.49
N THR A 234 29.52 10.22 -48.73
CA THR A 234 29.20 8.82 -49.07
C THR A 234 30.45 7.93 -49.19
N ASN A 235 31.60 8.55 -49.47
CA ASN A 235 32.94 7.98 -49.47
C ASN A 235 33.93 9.05 -48.99
N LEU A 236 35.05 8.65 -48.39
CA LEU A 236 36.11 9.56 -47.96
C LEU A 236 37.47 8.85 -48.05
N ASP A 237 38.37 9.34 -48.90
CA ASP A 237 39.73 8.81 -49.05
C ASP A 237 40.70 9.55 -48.11
N VAL A 238 41.28 8.80 -47.16
CA VAL A 238 42.31 9.27 -46.21
C VAL A 238 43.66 8.59 -46.41
N SER A 239 43.86 7.85 -47.50
CA SER A 239 45.09 7.09 -47.77
C SER A 239 46.36 7.95 -47.87
N ALA A 240 46.20 9.22 -48.29
CA ALA A 240 47.28 10.20 -48.32
C ALA A 240 47.66 10.75 -46.92
N SER A 241 46.73 10.71 -45.96
CA SER A 241 46.84 11.31 -44.61
C SER A 241 47.52 10.37 -43.61
N THR A 242 48.70 9.84 -43.96
CA THR A 242 49.40 8.79 -43.17
C THR A 242 49.80 9.20 -41.74
N LEU A 243 49.80 10.50 -41.43
CA LEU A 243 50.07 11.06 -40.10
C LEU A 243 48.81 11.25 -39.23
N LEU A 244 47.63 10.88 -39.74
CA LEU A 244 46.35 11.08 -39.08
C LEU A 244 46.31 10.34 -37.73
N THR A 245 46.07 11.11 -36.67
CA THR A 245 46.07 10.67 -35.26
C THR A 245 44.66 10.73 -34.66
N TYR A 246 43.87 11.73 -35.06
CA TYR A 246 42.48 11.94 -34.64
C TYR A 246 41.58 12.01 -35.87
N PHE A 247 40.56 11.16 -35.96
CA PHE A 247 39.66 11.09 -37.11
C PHE A 247 38.19 10.93 -36.69
N PHE A 248 37.39 11.96 -36.90
CA PHE A 248 35.96 11.99 -36.57
C PHE A 248 35.12 12.23 -37.83
N CYS A 249 34.53 11.17 -38.37
CA CYS A 249 33.69 11.15 -39.57
C CYS A 249 32.28 10.58 -39.31
N ASN A 250 31.85 10.55 -38.04
CA ASN A 250 30.51 10.13 -37.66
C ASN A 250 29.39 10.99 -38.28
N ASP A 251 28.15 10.51 -38.24
CA ASP A 251 26.98 11.23 -38.77
C ASP A 251 27.18 11.66 -40.24
N ASN A 252 27.45 10.65 -41.06
CA ASN A 252 27.65 10.75 -42.50
C ASN A 252 26.90 9.59 -43.19
N LYS A 253 27.23 9.30 -44.45
CA LYS A 253 26.59 8.27 -45.27
C LYS A 253 27.63 7.30 -45.83
N LEU A 254 28.75 7.12 -45.13
CA LEU A 254 29.87 6.27 -45.53
C LEU A 254 29.43 4.80 -45.56
N VAL A 255 29.69 4.13 -46.68
CA VAL A 255 29.42 2.69 -46.89
C VAL A 255 30.68 1.84 -46.63
N ASP A 256 31.84 2.46 -46.80
CA ASP A 256 33.19 1.91 -46.71
C ASP A 256 34.13 2.95 -46.07
N LEU A 257 35.22 2.48 -45.45
CA LEU A 257 36.20 3.31 -44.75
C LEU A 257 37.56 2.59 -44.63
N ASP A 258 38.44 2.77 -45.61
CA ASP A 258 39.83 2.29 -45.55
C ASP A 258 40.69 3.24 -44.69
N ILE A 259 41.25 2.71 -43.60
CA ILE A 259 42.17 3.38 -42.67
C ILE A 259 43.53 2.67 -42.56
N SER A 260 43.82 1.71 -43.46
CA SER A 260 45.02 0.86 -43.42
C SER A 260 46.33 1.67 -43.52
N ALA A 261 46.30 2.82 -44.21
CA ALA A 261 47.42 3.75 -44.31
C ALA A 261 47.64 4.59 -43.04
N ASN A 262 46.62 4.73 -42.19
CA ASN A 262 46.57 5.67 -41.07
C ASN A 262 47.04 5.00 -39.76
N THR A 263 48.22 4.37 -39.82
CA THR A 263 48.85 3.61 -38.72
C THR A 263 49.15 4.44 -37.45
N SER A 264 49.04 5.77 -37.54
CA SER A 264 49.22 6.71 -36.42
C SER A 264 47.92 6.99 -35.63
N LEU A 265 46.77 6.43 -36.03
CA LEU A 265 45.48 6.68 -35.39
C LEU A 265 45.48 6.28 -33.91
N VAL A 266 44.98 7.19 -33.08
CA VAL A 266 44.78 7.03 -31.63
C VAL A 266 43.29 7.10 -31.29
N ASP A 267 42.56 8.04 -31.90
CA ASP A 267 41.10 8.14 -31.74
C ASP A 267 40.40 8.10 -33.09
N LEU A 268 39.42 7.20 -33.22
CA LEU A 268 38.55 7.07 -34.40
C LEU A 268 37.08 7.11 -33.98
N ASN A 269 36.32 8.03 -34.56
CA ASN A 269 34.86 8.00 -34.53
C ASN A 269 34.29 7.95 -35.94
N CYS A 270 33.74 6.79 -36.30
CA CYS A 270 33.02 6.51 -37.55
C CYS A 270 31.59 5.99 -37.28
N SER A 271 31.02 6.30 -36.11
CA SER A 271 29.66 5.93 -35.75
C SER A 271 28.60 6.58 -36.65
N MET A 272 27.33 6.16 -36.56
CA MET A 272 26.21 6.81 -37.24
C MET A 272 26.44 6.98 -38.75
N ASN A 273 26.85 5.89 -39.38
CA ASN A 273 27.11 5.76 -40.82
C ASN A 273 26.39 4.49 -41.35
N VAL A 274 26.78 3.96 -42.52
CA VAL A 274 26.23 2.71 -43.07
C VAL A 274 27.33 1.70 -43.41
N LEU A 275 28.44 1.72 -42.66
CA LEU A 275 29.58 0.82 -42.82
C LEU A 275 29.15 -0.64 -42.60
N THR A 276 29.56 -1.53 -43.50
CA THR A 276 29.26 -2.98 -43.42
C THR A 276 30.42 -3.83 -42.90
N SER A 277 31.63 -3.27 -42.95
CA SER A 277 32.88 -3.81 -42.40
C SER A 277 33.78 -2.64 -41.97
N LEU A 278 34.68 -2.89 -41.02
CA LEU A 278 35.74 -1.98 -40.61
C LEU A 278 36.98 -2.83 -40.30
N ASP A 279 38.09 -2.58 -40.99
CA ASP A 279 39.38 -3.22 -40.71
C ASP A 279 40.24 -2.24 -39.91
N ILE A 280 40.62 -2.65 -38.69
CA ILE A 280 41.46 -1.87 -37.76
C ILE A 280 42.86 -2.48 -37.58
N THR A 281 43.18 -3.58 -38.28
CA THR A 281 44.39 -4.40 -38.03
C THR A 281 45.72 -3.65 -38.18
N SER A 282 45.74 -2.53 -38.90
CA SER A 282 46.91 -1.67 -39.08
C SER A 282 47.02 -0.54 -38.04
N ASN A 283 46.02 -0.38 -37.17
CA ASN A 283 45.79 0.80 -36.33
C ASN A 283 45.99 0.48 -34.83
N ILE A 284 46.99 -0.34 -34.51
CA ILE A 284 47.33 -0.86 -33.16
C ILE A 284 47.61 0.19 -32.05
N LEU A 285 47.64 1.48 -32.41
CA LEU A 285 47.78 2.62 -31.50
C LEU A 285 46.43 3.21 -31.05
N LEU A 286 45.31 2.72 -31.59
CA LEU A 286 43.96 3.12 -31.20
C LEU A 286 43.74 2.92 -29.70
N LYS A 287 43.18 3.95 -29.06
CA LYS A 287 42.78 4.00 -27.65
C LYS A 287 41.27 4.11 -27.51
N ASN A 288 40.62 4.87 -28.38
CA ASN A 288 39.18 5.06 -28.37
C ASN A 288 38.62 4.77 -29.78
N LEU A 289 37.73 3.78 -29.88
CA LEU A 289 37.08 3.39 -31.14
C LEU A 289 35.55 3.48 -30.99
N TYR A 290 34.96 4.42 -31.70
CA TYR A 290 33.52 4.63 -31.77
C TYR A 290 33.02 4.25 -33.18
N CYS A 291 32.30 3.14 -33.27
CA CYS A 291 31.77 2.60 -34.54
C CYS A 291 30.29 2.16 -34.42
N PHE A 292 29.62 2.57 -33.35
CA PHE A 292 28.21 2.30 -33.08
C PHE A 292 27.24 2.83 -34.16
N ASN A 293 26.02 2.30 -34.20
CA ASN A 293 24.98 2.67 -35.17
C ASN A 293 25.48 2.60 -36.63
N ASN A 294 25.92 1.40 -37.02
CA ASN A 294 26.40 1.04 -38.36
C ASN A 294 25.77 -0.31 -38.76
N LYS A 295 26.35 -1.02 -39.74
CA LYS A 295 25.91 -2.35 -40.20
C LYS A 295 27.04 -3.37 -40.16
N LEU A 296 27.99 -3.19 -39.24
CA LEU A 296 29.15 -4.07 -39.08
C LEU A 296 28.67 -5.48 -38.71
N THR A 297 29.09 -6.48 -39.46
CA THR A 297 28.67 -7.89 -39.25
C THR A 297 29.66 -8.71 -38.41
N SER A 298 30.89 -8.22 -38.30
CA SER A 298 31.98 -8.70 -37.44
C SER A 298 32.93 -7.53 -37.14
N LEU A 299 33.57 -7.54 -35.97
CA LEU A 299 34.66 -6.63 -35.62
C LEU A 299 35.77 -7.43 -34.93
N ASP A 300 37.02 -7.18 -35.34
CA ASP A 300 38.18 -7.92 -34.86
C ASP A 300 39.23 -6.95 -34.29
N ALA A 301 39.33 -6.92 -32.97
CA ALA A 301 40.24 -6.07 -32.20
C ALA A 301 41.32 -6.91 -31.48
N HIS A 302 41.70 -8.07 -32.03
CA HIS A 302 42.80 -8.85 -31.47
C HIS A 302 44.11 -8.07 -31.45
N ASP A 303 44.94 -8.29 -30.44
CA ASP A 303 46.25 -7.65 -30.29
C ASP A 303 46.24 -6.11 -30.44
N HIS A 304 45.19 -5.46 -29.91
CA HIS A 304 45.09 -4.00 -29.77
C HIS A 304 45.40 -3.56 -28.31
N PRO A 305 46.65 -3.66 -27.82
CA PRO A 305 47.00 -3.44 -26.41
C PRO A 305 46.89 -1.98 -25.95
N SER A 306 46.61 -1.05 -26.87
CA SER A 306 46.39 0.37 -26.58
C SER A 306 44.92 0.72 -26.33
N LEU A 307 43.99 -0.16 -26.73
CA LEU A 307 42.56 0.13 -26.76
C LEU A 307 41.98 0.18 -25.34
N ARG A 308 41.33 1.29 -24.99
CA ARG A 308 40.74 1.57 -23.66
C ARG A 308 39.22 1.70 -23.71
N VAL A 309 38.68 2.29 -24.78
CA VAL A 309 37.24 2.45 -25.00
C VAL A 309 36.85 1.85 -26.35
N LEU A 310 35.83 0.98 -26.35
CA LEU A 310 35.24 0.41 -27.56
C LEU A 310 33.71 0.52 -27.51
N GLU A 311 33.15 1.36 -28.39
CA GLU A 311 31.71 1.50 -28.58
C GLU A 311 31.30 1.01 -29.98
N CYS A 312 30.76 -0.20 -30.04
CA CYS A 312 30.32 -0.88 -31.27
C CYS A 312 28.83 -1.27 -31.23
N TYR A 313 28.06 -0.67 -30.32
CA TYR A 313 26.64 -0.94 -30.11
C TYR A 313 25.74 -0.58 -31.31
N VAL A 314 24.55 -1.16 -31.40
CA VAL A 314 23.61 -1.01 -32.53
C VAL A 314 24.32 -1.27 -33.88
N ASN A 315 24.62 -2.55 -34.10
CA ASN A 315 25.26 -3.06 -35.31
C ASN A 315 24.67 -4.44 -35.64
N GLU A 316 25.28 -5.17 -36.59
CA GLU A 316 24.88 -6.54 -36.93
C GLU A 316 25.93 -7.58 -36.49
N LEU A 317 26.73 -7.29 -35.45
CA LEU A 317 27.88 -8.10 -35.05
C LEU A 317 27.45 -9.50 -34.61
N ASN A 318 27.86 -10.51 -35.36
CA ASN A 318 27.68 -11.92 -35.01
C ASN A 318 28.90 -12.47 -34.23
N THR A 319 30.04 -11.78 -34.35
CA THR A 319 31.31 -12.08 -33.69
C THR A 319 32.00 -10.76 -33.32
N LEU A 320 32.62 -10.73 -32.15
CA LEU A 320 33.47 -9.66 -31.64
C LEU A 320 34.69 -10.34 -31.02
N ASN A 321 35.90 -10.00 -31.46
CA ASN A 321 37.15 -10.60 -30.98
C ASN A 321 37.97 -9.53 -30.24
N LEU A 322 38.33 -9.82 -28.98
CA LEU A 322 38.95 -8.87 -28.05
C LEU A 322 40.28 -9.40 -27.44
N ASN A 323 40.73 -10.58 -27.86
CA ASN A 323 41.90 -11.26 -27.30
C ASN A 323 43.16 -10.38 -27.44
N GLY A 324 43.84 -10.06 -26.34
CA GLY A 324 44.99 -9.15 -26.33
C GLY A 324 44.67 -7.64 -26.23
N ALA A 325 43.39 -7.23 -26.18
CA ALA A 325 42.99 -5.84 -25.89
C ALA A 325 43.09 -5.51 -24.38
N LEU A 326 44.21 -5.86 -23.74
CA LEU A 326 44.36 -5.94 -22.27
C LEU A 326 44.17 -4.61 -21.51
N ALA A 327 44.22 -3.48 -22.22
CA ALA A 327 44.00 -2.14 -21.67
C ALA A 327 42.53 -1.69 -21.71
N LEU A 328 41.59 -2.53 -22.19
CA LEU A 328 40.19 -2.13 -22.33
C LEU A 328 39.55 -1.90 -20.97
N GLU A 329 39.06 -0.68 -20.75
CA GLU A 329 38.45 -0.19 -19.52
C GLU A 329 36.92 -0.10 -19.65
N GLU A 330 36.45 0.30 -20.84
CA GLU A 330 35.04 0.53 -21.17
C GLU A 330 34.67 -0.21 -22.48
N LEU A 331 33.66 -1.08 -22.43
CA LEU A 331 33.11 -1.79 -23.59
C LEU A 331 31.59 -1.62 -23.68
N ASN A 332 31.10 -1.11 -24.81
CA ASN A 332 29.68 -1.16 -25.17
C ASN A 332 29.48 -1.84 -26.53
N CYS A 333 28.96 -3.06 -26.49
CA CYS A 333 28.60 -3.87 -27.66
C CYS A 333 27.09 -4.23 -27.69
N GLY A 334 26.24 -3.48 -26.98
CA GLY A 334 24.80 -3.73 -26.92
C GLY A 334 24.08 -3.64 -28.27
N GLY A 335 22.86 -4.16 -28.39
CA GLY A 335 22.07 -4.04 -29.62
C GLY A 335 22.72 -4.71 -30.84
N ASN A 336 23.14 -5.97 -30.69
CA ASN A 336 23.91 -6.72 -31.68
C ASN A 336 23.38 -8.16 -31.85
N LYS A 337 24.13 -9.01 -32.57
CA LYS A 337 23.76 -10.40 -32.88
C LYS A 337 24.69 -11.43 -32.22
N LEU A 338 25.42 -11.02 -31.18
CA LEU A 338 26.39 -11.88 -30.49
C LEU A 338 25.66 -13.05 -29.82
N THR A 339 26.21 -14.25 -29.96
CA THR A 339 25.68 -15.48 -29.32
C THR A 339 26.53 -15.96 -28.15
N THR A 340 27.75 -15.43 -28.06
CA THR A 340 28.63 -15.49 -26.89
C THR A 340 29.54 -14.26 -26.87
N LEU A 341 30.00 -13.86 -25.70
CA LEU A 341 31.05 -12.86 -25.50
C LEU A 341 32.05 -13.39 -24.47
N ASP A 342 33.33 -13.17 -24.73
CA ASP A 342 34.43 -13.53 -23.84
C ASP A 342 35.24 -12.26 -23.52
N VAL A 343 35.35 -11.94 -22.23
CA VAL A 343 36.16 -10.83 -21.72
C VAL A 343 37.18 -11.32 -20.67
N SER A 344 37.51 -12.61 -20.68
CA SER A 344 38.41 -13.22 -19.68
C SER A 344 39.84 -12.66 -19.67
N ASP A 345 40.35 -12.16 -20.80
CA ASP A 345 41.65 -11.46 -20.88
C ASP A 345 41.59 -10.00 -20.36
N LEU A 346 40.41 -9.41 -20.20
CA LEU A 346 40.22 -7.96 -20.05
C LEU A 346 40.28 -7.51 -18.59
N THR A 347 41.43 -7.75 -17.95
CA THR A 347 41.66 -7.47 -16.52
C THR A 347 41.49 -5.99 -16.11
N SER A 348 41.50 -5.06 -17.05
CA SER A 348 41.30 -3.61 -16.84
C SER A 348 39.83 -3.17 -16.93
N LEU A 349 38.93 -4.05 -17.40
CA LEU A 349 37.56 -3.72 -17.74
C LEU A 349 36.74 -3.42 -16.48
N TRP A 350 36.28 -2.18 -16.33
CA TRP A 350 35.45 -1.76 -15.20
C TRP A 350 33.98 -1.52 -15.59
N PHE A 351 33.71 -1.30 -16.88
CA PHE A 351 32.37 -1.03 -17.43
C PHE A 351 32.09 -1.93 -18.65
N LEU A 352 31.05 -2.75 -18.58
CA LEU A 352 30.61 -3.63 -19.67
C LEU A 352 29.11 -3.49 -19.95
N VAL A 353 28.75 -3.03 -21.14
CA VAL A 353 27.39 -3.07 -21.69
C VAL A 353 27.36 -4.03 -22.88
N CYS A 354 26.62 -5.12 -22.73
CA CYS A 354 26.44 -6.19 -23.71
C CYS A 354 24.95 -6.62 -23.84
N GLY A 355 24.04 -5.78 -23.36
CA GLY A 355 22.58 -5.95 -23.46
C GLY A 355 22.04 -6.03 -24.89
N GLU A 356 20.73 -6.25 -25.05
CA GLU A 356 20.04 -6.41 -26.34
C GLU A 356 20.81 -7.28 -27.37
N ASN A 357 21.09 -8.54 -27.02
CA ASN A 357 21.89 -9.45 -27.85
C ASN A 357 21.28 -10.87 -27.91
N GLY A 358 21.97 -11.80 -28.55
CA GLY A 358 21.55 -13.19 -28.70
C GLY A 358 22.21 -14.18 -27.73
N MET A 359 22.92 -13.72 -26.70
CA MET A 359 23.92 -14.52 -26.00
C MET A 359 23.32 -15.61 -25.13
N THR A 360 23.89 -16.81 -25.24
CA THR A 360 23.60 -17.95 -24.35
C THR A 360 24.73 -18.22 -23.35
N ASN A 361 25.88 -17.55 -23.52
CA ASN A 361 27.07 -17.70 -22.70
C ASN A 361 27.87 -16.38 -22.66
N LEU A 362 28.24 -15.92 -21.47
CA LEU A 362 29.03 -14.71 -21.22
C LEU A 362 30.14 -15.09 -20.23
N ILE A 363 31.40 -14.89 -20.61
CA ILE A 363 32.57 -15.34 -19.83
C ILE A 363 33.24 -14.12 -19.19
N LEU A 364 33.28 -14.08 -17.86
CA LEU A 364 33.67 -12.91 -17.05
C LEU A 364 34.90 -13.15 -16.15
N ASP A 365 35.45 -14.36 -16.14
CA ASP A 365 36.36 -14.90 -15.13
C ASP A 365 37.56 -13.98 -14.79
N GLY A 366 38.15 -13.31 -15.78
CA GLY A 366 39.30 -12.41 -15.60
C GLY A 366 38.97 -10.92 -15.59
N ALA A 367 37.71 -10.52 -15.78
CA ALA A 367 37.24 -9.12 -15.66
C ALA A 367 37.12 -8.71 -14.18
N ILE A 368 38.21 -8.85 -13.41
CA ILE A 368 38.26 -8.66 -11.95
C ILE A 368 38.08 -7.21 -11.51
N ALA A 369 38.25 -6.25 -12.43
CA ALA A 369 38.04 -4.83 -12.20
C ALA A 369 36.57 -4.38 -12.41
N LEU A 370 35.69 -5.28 -12.86
CA LEU A 370 34.32 -4.98 -13.28
C LEU A 370 33.46 -4.41 -12.15
N ARG A 371 32.96 -3.18 -12.35
CA ARG A 371 32.10 -2.44 -11.40
C ARG A 371 30.67 -2.31 -11.91
N GLU A 372 30.49 -2.17 -13.21
CA GLU A 372 29.17 -2.12 -13.84
C GLU A 372 29.08 -3.18 -14.94
N LEU A 373 28.09 -4.07 -14.80
CA LEU A 373 27.71 -5.04 -15.82
C LEU A 373 26.26 -4.80 -16.23
N ASP A 374 26.05 -4.60 -17.53
CA ASP A 374 24.74 -4.59 -18.16
C ASP A 374 24.70 -5.68 -19.26
N CYS A 375 23.97 -6.75 -18.99
CA CYS A 375 23.79 -7.90 -19.88
C CYS A 375 22.30 -8.22 -20.07
N ASP A 376 21.46 -7.19 -20.11
CA ASP A 376 20.00 -7.32 -20.29
C ASP A 376 19.60 -7.96 -21.63
N ILE A 377 18.31 -8.32 -21.79
CA ILE A 377 17.68 -8.71 -23.08
C ILE A 377 18.59 -9.66 -23.89
N ASN A 378 18.90 -10.80 -23.27
CA ASN A 378 19.77 -11.84 -23.82
C ASN A 378 19.09 -13.23 -23.58
N LYS A 379 19.86 -14.32 -23.65
CA LYS A 379 19.36 -15.70 -23.48
C LYS A 379 20.23 -16.49 -22.48
N LEU A 380 20.83 -15.79 -21.52
CA LEU A 380 21.64 -16.39 -20.48
C LEU A 380 20.75 -17.25 -19.57
N THR A 381 21.18 -18.49 -19.29
CA THR A 381 20.49 -19.40 -18.36
C THR A 381 21.19 -19.53 -17.00
N SER A 382 22.42 -19.05 -16.94
CA SER A 382 23.30 -18.89 -15.79
C SER A 382 24.19 -17.67 -16.03
N LEU A 383 24.66 -17.05 -14.95
CA LEU A 383 25.65 -15.97 -14.97
C LEU A 383 26.62 -16.21 -13.81
N ASP A 384 27.89 -16.42 -14.10
CA ASP A 384 28.94 -16.55 -13.08
C ASP A 384 29.54 -15.16 -12.81
N LEU A 385 29.55 -14.76 -11.55
CA LEU A 385 30.07 -13.47 -11.06
C LEU A 385 31.13 -13.66 -9.97
N SER A 386 31.61 -14.89 -9.79
CA SER A 386 32.39 -15.31 -8.62
C SER A 386 33.76 -14.62 -8.52
N THR A 387 34.31 -14.11 -9.62
CA THR A 387 35.57 -13.36 -9.66
C THR A 387 35.37 -11.84 -9.71
N ASN A 388 34.18 -11.35 -10.07
CA ASN A 388 33.87 -9.93 -10.23
C ASN A 388 33.53 -9.29 -8.87
N VAL A 389 34.45 -9.42 -7.90
CA VAL A 389 34.26 -9.01 -6.49
C VAL A 389 34.03 -7.50 -6.31
N ALA A 390 34.47 -6.68 -7.28
CA ALA A 390 34.34 -5.23 -7.29
C ALA A 390 33.00 -4.72 -7.89
N LEU A 391 32.06 -5.62 -8.21
CA LEU A 391 30.81 -5.29 -8.90
C LEU A 391 29.88 -4.45 -8.00
N GLN A 392 29.51 -3.27 -8.49
CA GLN A 392 28.68 -2.27 -7.79
C GLN A 392 27.28 -2.11 -8.41
N ARG A 393 27.14 -2.34 -9.72
CA ARG A 393 25.85 -2.37 -10.43
C ARG A 393 25.77 -3.60 -11.32
N LEU A 394 24.68 -4.36 -11.19
CA LEU A 394 24.35 -5.49 -12.05
C LEU A 394 22.97 -5.28 -12.67
N VAL A 395 22.91 -5.31 -14.00
CA VAL A 395 21.68 -5.45 -14.79
C VAL A 395 21.76 -6.75 -15.59
N CYS A 396 20.93 -7.73 -15.22
CA CYS A 396 20.80 -9.02 -15.93
C CYS A 396 19.34 -9.34 -16.31
N THR A 397 18.50 -8.32 -16.29
CA THR A 397 17.08 -8.28 -16.69
C THR A 397 16.78 -8.99 -18.02
N ARG A 398 15.59 -9.58 -18.15
CA ARG A 398 15.05 -10.17 -19.40
C ARG A 398 15.98 -11.23 -20.03
N ASN A 399 16.46 -12.14 -19.21
CA ASN A 399 17.21 -13.33 -19.59
C ASN A 399 16.38 -14.60 -19.28
N SER A 400 17.02 -15.73 -18.99
CA SER A 400 16.38 -16.96 -18.51
C SER A 400 17.18 -17.58 -17.36
N ILE A 401 17.80 -16.73 -16.53
CA ILE A 401 18.64 -17.13 -15.39
C ILE A 401 17.75 -17.78 -14.33
N SER A 402 18.12 -18.99 -13.90
CA SER A 402 17.33 -19.79 -12.93
C SER A 402 17.84 -19.73 -11.49
N SER A 403 19.10 -19.32 -11.31
CA SER A 403 19.77 -19.09 -10.03
C SER A 403 20.86 -18.03 -10.22
N LEU A 404 21.01 -17.12 -9.26
CA LEU A 404 22.03 -16.08 -9.27
C LEU A 404 22.79 -16.12 -7.94
N ASP A 405 24.08 -16.44 -7.97
CA ASP A 405 24.96 -16.41 -6.80
C ASP A 405 25.64 -15.03 -6.72
N LEU A 406 25.47 -14.36 -5.58
CA LEU A 406 26.02 -13.04 -5.27
C LEU A 406 26.91 -13.07 -4.01
N SER A 407 27.29 -14.27 -3.56
CA SER A 407 28.03 -14.48 -2.31
C SER A 407 29.35 -13.71 -2.24
N ASN A 408 30.02 -13.50 -3.37
CA ASN A 408 31.30 -12.78 -3.46
C ASN A 408 31.17 -11.27 -3.76
N ASN A 409 30.02 -10.79 -4.24
CA ASN A 409 29.87 -9.44 -4.80
C ASN A 409 29.44 -8.42 -3.72
N LYS A 410 30.18 -8.33 -2.61
CA LYS A 410 29.77 -7.56 -1.42
C LYS A 410 29.77 -6.03 -1.60
N ASP A 411 30.39 -5.51 -2.66
CA ASP A 411 30.35 -4.09 -3.04
C ASP A 411 29.07 -3.67 -3.80
N LEU A 412 28.15 -4.61 -4.06
CA LEU A 412 26.95 -4.37 -4.87
C LEU A 412 26.01 -3.34 -4.23
N ARG A 413 25.65 -2.32 -5.03
CA ARG A 413 24.83 -1.17 -4.66
C ARG A 413 23.47 -1.15 -5.38
N SER A 414 23.43 -1.66 -6.61
CA SER A 414 22.20 -1.79 -7.40
C SER A 414 22.15 -3.14 -8.10
N LEU A 415 21.01 -3.83 -7.98
CA LEU A 415 20.71 -5.10 -8.65
C LEU A 415 19.38 -5.01 -9.39
N THR A 416 19.39 -5.24 -10.70
CA THR A 416 18.19 -5.50 -11.49
C THR A 416 18.30 -6.85 -12.21
N CYS A 417 17.41 -7.76 -11.85
CA CYS A 417 17.36 -9.13 -12.36
C CYS A 417 15.94 -9.53 -12.80
N TRP A 418 15.07 -8.55 -13.04
CA TRP A 418 13.65 -8.76 -13.33
C TRP A 418 13.40 -9.41 -14.70
N MET A 419 12.26 -10.10 -14.85
CA MET A 419 11.98 -10.98 -15.99
C MET A 419 13.09 -12.04 -16.20
N ASN A 420 13.24 -12.93 -15.22
CA ASN A 420 14.10 -14.12 -15.30
C ASN A 420 13.33 -15.35 -14.77
N GLU A 421 14.03 -16.46 -14.52
CA GLU A 421 13.45 -17.68 -13.93
C GLU A 421 13.97 -17.95 -12.50
N ILE A 422 14.47 -16.93 -11.80
CA ILE A 422 15.14 -17.07 -10.50
C ILE A 422 14.12 -17.54 -9.46
N SER A 423 14.41 -18.69 -8.83
CA SER A 423 13.54 -19.33 -7.83
C SER A 423 14.00 -19.14 -6.38
N ASN A 424 15.28 -18.84 -6.17
CA ASN A 424 15.87 -18.42 -4.90
C ASN A 424 16.97 -17.39 -5.19
N LEU A 425 17.06 -16.35 -4.35
CA LEU A 425 18.02 -15.25 -4.47
C LEU A 425 18.61 -14.97 -3.08
N ASN A 426 19.84 -15.44 -2.83
CA ASN A 426 20.52 -15.17 -1.56
C ASN A 426 21.17 -13.78 -1.57
N LEU A 427 20.84 -12.96 -0.59
CA LEU A 427 21.30 -11.57 -0.43
C LEU A 427 22.11 -11.34 0.87
N GLU A 428 22.43 -12.42 1.60
CA GLU A 428 23.16 -12.40 2.89
C GLU A 428 24.41 -11.52 2.82
N GLY A 429 24.52 -10.56 3.75
CA GLY A 429 25.64 -9.64 3.86
C GLY A 429 25.84 -8.64 2.72
N LEU A 430 24.89 -8.43 1.79
CA LEU A 430 24.97 -7.38 0.76
C LEU A 430 24.61 -5.98 1.33
N THR A 431 25.23 -5.59 2.45
CA THR A 431 24.82 -4.44 3.28
C THR A 431 24.88 -3.07 2.60
N LEU A 432 25.49 -2.97 1.41
CA LEU A 432 25.59 -1.75 0.59
C LEU A 432 24.50 -1.63 -0.50
N LEU A 433 23.69 -2.69 -0.70
CA LEU A 433 22.63 -2.73 -1.69
C LEU A 433 21.54 -1.72 -1.30
N ASN A 434 21.34 -0.69 -2.13
CA ASN A 434 20.34 0.37 -1.91
C ASN A 434 19.14 0.27 -2.87
N TYR A 435 19.31 -0.40 -4.01
CA TYR A 435 18.27 -0.64 -5.00
C TYR A 435 18.24 -2.13 -5.40
N LEU A 436 17.06 -2.74 -5.28
CA LEU A 436 16.82 -4.12 -5.72
C LEU A 436 15.53 -4.19 -6.53
N ASP A 437 15.65 -4.61 -7.79
CA ASP A 437 14.51 -5.03 -8.62
C ASP A 437 14.67 -6.50 -9.07
N CYS A 438 13.90 -7.37 -8.46
CA CYS A 438 13.78 -8.79 -8.79
C CYS A 438 12.35 -9.16 -9.24
N ASN A 439 11.58 -8.21 -9.78
CA ASN A 439 10.20 -8.45 -10.20
C ASN A 439 10.09 -9.50 -11.34
N THR A 440 8.90 -10.06 -11.56
CA THR A 440 8.64 -11.02 -12.66
C THR A 440 9.65 -12.18 -12.67
N ASN A 441 9.73 -12.90 -11.55
CA ASN A 441 10.61 -14.07 -11.35
C ASN A 441 9.79 -15.23 -10.76
N LYS A 442 10.45 -16.22 -10.14
CA LYS A 442 9.83 -17.43 -9.55
C LYS A 442 10.12 -17.56 -8.05
N LEU A 443 10.45 -16.46 -7.37
CA LEU A 443 10.81 -16.45 -5.96
C LEU A 443 9.61 -16.89 -5.11
N THR A 444 9.80 -17.83 -4.18
CA THR A 444 8.77 -18.27 -3.22
C THR A 444 8.95 -17.68 -1.81
N GLU A 445 10.16 -17.21 -1.53
CA GLU A 445 10.59 -16.54 -0.30
C GLU A 445 11.62 -15.45 -0.68
N LEU A 446 11.70 -14.38 0.11
CA LEU A 446 12.72 -13.35 -0.03
C LEU A 446 13.04 -12.74 1.34
N ASP A 447 14.33 -12.69 1.69
CA ASP A 447 14.82 -12.04 2.90
C ASP A 447 15.74 -10.87 2.51
N VAL A 448 15.43 -9.68 3.02
CA VAL A 448 16.23 -8.46 2.85
C VAL A 448 16.65 -7.85 4.19
N SER A 449 16.58 -8.60 5.29
CA SER A 449 16.85 -8.07 6.64
C SER A 449 18.32 -7.67 6.87
N ASP A 450 19.28 -8.26 6.17
CA ASP A 450 20.68 -7.80 6.15
C ASP A 450 20.87 -6.47 5.38
N LEU A 451 19.91 -6.06 4.56
CA LEU A 451 20.06 -4.96 3.60
C LEU A 451 19.75 -3.60 4.25
N ILE A 452 20.52 -3.25 5.27
CA ILE A 452 20.38 -2.02 6.07
C ILE A 452 20.44 -0.71 5.26
N SER A 453 20.96 -0.76 4.03
CA SER A 453 21.06 0.38 3.10
C SER A 453 19.93 0.43 2.06
N LEU A 454 19.05 -0.58 2.01
CA LEU A 454 18.01 -0.74 0.99
C LEU A 454 16.97 0.36 1.09
N ARG A 455 16.77 1.12 0.00
CA ARG A 455 15.79 2.22 -0.12
C ARG A 455 14.62 1.86 -1.01
N ASN A 456 14.90 1.13 -2.09
CA ASN A 456 13.91 0.71 -3.07
C ASN A 456 13.96 -0.81 -3.24
N LEU A 457 12.84 -1.48 -2.95
CA LEU A 457 12.63 -2.89 -3.21
C LEU A 457 11.45 -3.07 -4.17
N ASN A 458 11.71 -3.62 -5.35
CA ASN A 458 10.68 -4.22 -6.18
C ASN A 458 10.88 -5.74 -6.26
N CYS A 459 9.91 -6.47 -5.72
CA CYS A 459 9.83 -7.93 -5.72
C CYS A 459 8.47 -8.43 -6.26
N ALA A 460 7.76 -7.56 -6.97
CA ALA A 460 6.42 -7.82 -7.49
C ALA A 460 6.38 -8.95 -8.53
N ILE A 461 5.19 -9.50 -8.79
CA ILE A 461 4.95 -10.54 -9.81
C ILE A 461 5.91 -11.74 -9.61
N ASN A 462 5.93 -12.29 -8.40
CA ASN A 462 6.67 -13.50 -8.04
C ASN A 462 5.69 -14.53 -7.47
N GLU A 463 6.18 -15.58 -6.80
CA GLU A 463 5.37 -16.58 -6.12
C GLU A 463 5.50 -16.47 -4.59
N LEU A 464 5.89 -15.30 -4.06
CA LEU A 464 6.28 -15.10 -2.66
C LEU A 464 5.14 -15.45 -1.70
N THR A 465 5.40 -16.38 -0.79
CA THR A 465 4.54 -16.71 0.36
C THR A 465 5.09 -16.14 1.68
N SER A 466 6.34 -15.66 1.66
CA SER A 466 6.96 -14.94 2.78
C SER A 466 7.93 -13.88 2.25
N LEU A 467 8.00 -12.75 2.93
CA LEU A 467 8.88 -11.61 2.63
C LEU A 467 9.35 -10.99 3.95
N ASN A 468 10.65 -11.05 4.25
CA ASN A 468 11.23 -10.47 5.46
C ASN A 468 11.92 -9.13 5.15
N VAL A 469 11.28 -8.02 5.51
CA VAL A 469 11.80 -6.65 5.36
C VAL A 469 12.38 -6.05 6.66
N ASN A 470 12.42 -6.82 7.75
CA ASN A 470 12.49 -6.27 9.11
C ASN A 470 13.85 -5.68 9.56
N GLY A 471 14.87 -5.77 8.73
CA GLY A 471 16.16 -5.10 8.92
C GLY A 471 16.51 -4.08 7.82
N ALA A 472 15.67 -3.95 6.78
CA ALA A 472 15.76 -2.91 5.76
C ALA A 472 15.25 -1.56 6.32
N ILE A 473 15.91 -1.05 7.37
CA ILE A 473 15.50 0.14 8.12
C ILE A 473 15.56 1.45 7.30
N ALA A 474 16.27 1.42 6.17
CA ALA A 474 16.37 2.53 5.22
C ALA A 474 15.28 2.52 4.12
N LEU A 475 14.35 1.57 4.15
CA LEU A 475 13.40 1.31 3.07
C LEU A 475 12.37 2.45 2.94
N GLU A 476 12.38 3.11 1.80
CA GLU A 476 11.53 4.27 1.46
C GLU A 476 10.41 3.86 0.47
N MET A 477 10.66 2.85 -0.36
CA MET A 477 9.73 2.30 -1.36
C MET A 477 9.73 0.78 -1.36
N LEU A 478 8.55 0.18 -1.19
CA LEU A 478 8.31 -1.26 -1.24
C LEU A 478 7.22 -1.60 -2.26
N GLU A 479 7.57 -2.35 -3.29
CA GLU A 479 6.64 -2.98 -4.22
C GLU A 479 6.75 -4.51 -4.11
N CYS A 480 5.71 -5.14 -3.59
CA CYS A 480 5.59 -6.59 -3.39
C CYS A 480 4.29 -7.15 -3.99
N TYR A 481 3.66 -6.40 -4.89
CA TYR A 481 2.37 -6.70 -5.47
C TYR A 481 2.37 -7.94 -6.38
N GLY A 482 1.21 -8.57 -6.58
CA GLY A 482 1.08 -9.73 -7.48
C GLY A 482 1.85 -10.97 -6.97
N ASN A 483 1.79 -11.22 -5.67
CA ASN A 483 2.45 -12.33 -4.99
C ASN A 483 1.40 -13.21 -4.28
N LYS A 484 1.81 -14.02 -3.29
CA LYS A 484 0.93 -14.92 -2.53
C LYS A 484 0.97 -14.66 -1.02
N LEU A 485 1.47 -13.50 -0.59
CA LEU A 485 1.66 -13.14 0.81
C LEU A 485 0.34 -13.16 1.57
N THR A 486 0.31 -13.80 2.74
CA THR A 486 -0.84 -13.80 3.67
C THR A 486 -0.63 -12.86 4.86
N ASP A 487 0.62 -12.45 5.12
CA ASP A 487 1.04 -11.55 6.18
C ASP A 487 2.29 -10.77 5.70
N ILE A 488 2.53 -9.58 6.24
CA ILE A 488 3.76 -8.79 6.05
C ILE A 488 3.97 -7.79 7.18
N ASP A 489 5.06 -7.96 7.94
CA ASP A 489 5.47 -7.01 8.98
C ASP A 489 6.34 -5.88 8.41
N THR A 490 5.79 -4.67 8.33
CA THR A 490 6.50 -3.44 7.93
C THR A 490 6.87 -2.53 9.12
N SER A 491 6.72 -3.01 10.37
CA SER A 491 6.75 -2.20 11.59
C SER A 491 8.09 -1.50 11.87
N THR A 492 9.17 -1.98 11.27
CA THR A 492 10.54 -1.46 11.39
C THR A 492 10.93 -0.48 10.27
N ASN A 493 10.18 -0.45 9.15
CA ASN A 493 10.50 0.36 7.98
C ASN A 493 9.96 1.80 8.13
N LEU A 494 10.45 2.51 9.14
CA LEU A 494 9.94 3.81 9.58
C LEU A 494 10.11 4.96 8.55
N LEU A 495 10.92 4.76 7.51
CA LEU A 495 11.17 5.72 6.42
C LEU A 495 10.28 5.49 5.18
N MET A 496 9.43 4.46 5.20
CA MET A 496 8.60 4.06 4.07
C MET A 496 7.58 5.17 3.71
N GLN A 497 7.63 5.59 2.44
CA GLN A 497 6.77 6.60 1.83
C GLN A 497 5.85 6.00 0.77
N TRP A 498 6.30 4.95 0.07
CA TRP A 498 5.56 4.24 -0.96
C TRP A 498 5.44 2.75 -0.62
N PHE A 499 4.21 2.25 -0.51
CA PHE A 499 3.95 0.83 -0.26
C PHE A 499 2.90 0.30 -1.24
N ASN A 500 3.27 -0.69 -2.04
CA ASN A 500 2.36 -1.40 -2.92
C ASN A 500 2.43 -2.91 -2.64
N CYS A 501 1.40 -3.43 -1.98
CA CYS A 501 1.20 -4.84 -1.66
C CYS A 501 -0.02 -5.43 -2.37
N ASN A 502 -0.50 -4.78 -3.44
CA ASN A 502 -1.74 -5.16 -4.11
C ASN A 502 -1.71 -6.57 -4.73
N ASN A 503 -2.87 -7.17 -4.98
CA ASN A 503 -2.99 -8.52 -5.57
C ASN A 503 -2.16 -9.58 -4.82
N ASN A 504 -2.50 -9.76 -3.53
CA ASN A 504 -1.90 -10.73 -2.61
C ASN A 504 -3.03 -11.47 -1.86
N ASN A 505 -2.74 -12.12 -0.73
CA ASN A 505 -3.70 -12.88 0.08
C ASN A 505 -3.93 -12.30 1.49
N LEU A 506 -3.45 -11.08 1.78
CA LEU A 506 -3.49 -10.43 3.11
C LEU A 506 -4.93 -10.26 3.61
N ASP A 507 -5.23 -10.67 4.85
CA ASP A 507 -6.52 -10.45 5.53
C ASP A 507 -6.45 -9.49 6.73
N ASP A 508 -5.25 -9.22 7.27
CA ASP A 508 -4.90 -8.15 8.22
C ASP A 508 -3.63 -7.39 7.76
N LEU A 509 -3.40 -6.15 8.22
CA LEU A 509 -2.24 -5.31 7.86
C LEU A 509 -2.04 -4.07 8.77
N ASP A 510 -1.02 -4.08 9.67
CA ASP A 510 -0.64 -2.91 10.51
C ASP A 510 0.35 -1.97 9.80
N VAL A 511 -0.14 -0.81 9.33
CA VAL A 511 0.70 0.29 8.79
C VAL A 511 0.93 1.43 9.78
N SER A 512 0.55 1.29 11.06
CA SER A 512 0.57 2.38 12.05
C SER A 512 1.98 2.88 12.42
N LYS A 513 3.04 2.15 12.04
CA LYS A 513 4.44 2.56 12.22
C LYS A 513 5.01 3.31 11.02
N ASN A 514 4.43 3.12 9.83
CA ASN A 514 4.88 3.72 8.59
C ASN A 514 4.27 5.13 8.43
N THR A 515 4.50 5.99 9.43
CA THR A 515 3.85 7.32 9.55
C THR A 515 4.27 8.32 8.47
N LEU A 516 5.24 7.96 7.61
CA LEU A 516 5.70 8.75 6.47
C LEU A 516 5.09 8.30 5.12
N LEU A 517 4.20 7.31 5.10
CA LEU A 517 3.49 6.89 3.89
C LEU A 517 2.73 8.06 3.25
N THR A 518 3.03 8.31 1.98
CA THR A 518 2.33 9.27 1.10
C THR A 518 1.50 8.56 0.03
N ASN A 519 1.92 7.38 -0.43
CA ASN A 519 1.15 6.53 -1.34
C ASN A 519 1.09 5.08 -0.85
N PHE A 520 -0.12 4.52 -0.80
CA PHE A 520 -0.38 3.17 -0.33
C PHE A 520 -1.39 2.46 -1.24
N ASP A 521 -1.00 1.31 -1.81
CA ASP A 521 -1.89 0.41 -2.54
C ASP A 521 -1.88 -0.98 -1.89
N CYS A 522 -3.02 -1.36 -1.33
CA CYS A 522 -3.32 -2.67 -0.75
C CYS A 522 -4.51 -3.35 -1.45
N SER A 523 -4.89 -2.90 -2.65
CA SER A 523 -6.04 -3.42 -3.39
C SER A 523 -5.90 -4.90 -3.77
N GLN A 524 -7.02 -5.56 -4.09
CA GLN A 524 -7.07 -6.98 -4.48
C GLN A 524 -6.43 -7.92 -3.45
N ASN A 525 -6.60 -7.63 -2.16
CA ASN A 525 -6.31 -8.51 -1.03
C ASN A 525 -7.65 -9.05 -0.44
N LYS A 526 -7.65 -9.46 0.83
CA LYS A 526 -8.82 -9.95 1.56
C LYS A 526 -9.15 -9.10 2.80
N LEU A 527 -8.51 -7.94 2.96
CA LEU A 527 -8.57 -7.10 4.15
C LEU A 527 -10.02 -6.83 4.57
N ILE A 528 -10.36 -7.09 5.84
CA ILE A 528 -11.70 -6.92 6.42
C ILE A 528 -11.84 -5.57 7.14
N ASP A 529 -10.71 -5.07 7.66
CA ASP A 529 -10.53 -3.77 8.31
C ASP A 529 -9.19 -3.16 7.84
N LEU A 530 -8.99 -1.86 8.05
CA LEU A 530 -7.74 -1.14 7.71
C LEU A 530 -7.62 0.18 8.49
N ASP A 531 -6.69 0.25 9.45
CA ASP A 531 -6.39 1.50 10.18
C ASP A 531 -5.24 2.29 9.55
N VAL A 532 -5.58 3.39 8.86
CA VAL A 532 -4.63 4.39 8.33
C VAL A 532 -4.56 5.68 9.16
N SER A 533 -5.16 5.73 10.35
CA SER A 533 -5.30 6.97 11.15
C SER A 533 -3.97 7.59 11.59
N MET A 534 -2.91 6.79 11.66
CA MET A 534 -1.55 7.22 11.98
C MET A 534 -0.77 7.77 10.77
N ASN A 535 -1.22 7.51 9.54
CA ASN A 535 -0.52 7.82 8.30
C ASN A 535 -0.88 9.25 7.82
N SER A 536 -0.64 10.25 8.67
CA SER A 536 -1.08 11.64 8.49
C SER A 536 -0.53 12.39 7.26
N LEU A 537 0.43 11.79 6.54
CA LEU A 537 1.00 12.30 5.28
C LEU A 537 0.43 11.62 4.02
N LEU A 538 -0.53 10.71 4.16
CA LEU A 538 -1.07 9.93 3.05
C LEU A 538 -1.81 10.84 2.05
N GLU A 539 -1.26 10.96 0.84
CA GLU A 539 -1.85 11.68 -0.29
C GLU A 539 -2.78 10.78 -1.12
N LYS A 540 -2.49 9.47 -1.15
CA LYS A 540 -3.18 8.47 -1.96
C LYS A 540 -3.33 7.12 -1.25
N LEU A 541 -4.55 6.60 -1.27
CA LEU A 541 -4.92 5.28 -0.74
C LEU A 541 -5.74 4.50 -1.78
N ILE A 542 -5.19 3.39 -2.28
CA ILE A 542 -5.92 2.39 -3.05
C ILE A 542 -6.12 1.14 -2.18
N CYS A 543 -7.38 0.76 -1.95
CA CYS A 543 -7.78 -0.41 -1.17
C CYS A 543 -8.96 -1.15 -1.81
N GLU A 544 -9.16 -0.97 -3.13
CA GLU A 544 -10.22 -1.63 -3.90
C GLU A 544 -10.18 -3.15 -3.84
N ASN A 545 -11.29 -3.83 -4.16
CA ASN A 545 -11.35 -5.30 -4.29
C ASN A 545 -11.03 -6.11 -3.02
N ASN A 546 -11.06 -5.49 -1.83
CA ASN A 546 -10.93 -6.13 -0.51
C ASN A 546 -12.31 -6.56 0.05
N GLN A 547 -12.41 -6.75 1.37
CA GLN A 547 -13.65 -7.07 2.11
C GLN A 547 -14.01 -5.97 3.14
N LEU A 548 -13.52 -4.74 2.95
CA LEU A 548 -13.57 -3.67 3.96
C LEU A 548 -15.01 -3.28 4.31
N THR A 549 -15.30 -3.24 5.63
CA THR A 549 -16.61 -2.81 6.19
C THR A 549 -16.53 -1.51 7.01
N ASP A 550 -15.34 -0.92 7.07
CA ASP A 550 -15.07 0.41 7.61
C ASP A 550 -13.92 1.03 6.78
N ILE A 551 -13.85 2.36 6.76
CA ILE A 551 -12.76 3.16 6.19
C ILE A 551 -12.59 4.49 6.94
N THR A 552 -13.26 4.65 8.08
CA THR A 552 -13.30 5.90 8.86
C THR A 552 -11.99 6.24 9.56
N SER A 553 -11.03 5.31 9.58
CA SER A 553 -9.62 5.56 9.88
C SER A 553 -9.00 6.62 8.95
N ALA A 554 -9.50 6.76 7.72
CA ALA A 554 -9.09 7.78 6.76
C ALA A 554 -9.71 9.18 7.03
N ASN A 555 -10.61 9.33 8.00
CA ASN A 555 -11.15 10.64 8.35
C ASN A 555 -10.07 11.56 8.93
N ASN A 556 -10.09 12.84 8.52
CA ASN A 556 -9.11 13.86 8.90
C ASN A 556 -7.69 13.66 8.32
N LEU A 557 -7.47 12.71 7.41
CA LEU A 557 -6.24 12.65 6.60
C LEU A 557 -6.24 13.79 5.56
N ASN A 558 -5.96 15.02 6.02
CA ASN A 558 -6.14 16.25 5.25
C ASN A 558 -5.33 16.35 3.95
N GLN A 559 -4.36 15.45 3.73
CA GLN A 559 -3.55 15.35 2.51
C GLN A 559 -4.11 14.35 1.49
N LEU A 560 -5.03 13.46 1.90
CA LEU A 560 -5.55 12.36 1.09
C LEU A 560 -6.50 12.87 -0.01
N VAL A 561 -5.95 13.06 -1.21
CA VAL A 561 -6.64 13.58 -2.40
C VAL A 561 -7.14 12.47 -3.33
N GLU A 562 -6.68 11.24 -3.16
CA GLU A 562 -7.16 10.08 -3.90
C GLU A 562 -7.48 8.91 -2.93
N LEU A 563 -8.77 8.63 -2.74
CA LEU A 563 -9.27 7.48 -1.98
C LEU A 563 -10.02 6.54 -2.94
N SER A 564 -9.42 5.40 -3.24
CA SER A 564 -9.95 4.40 -4.17
C SER A 564 -10.26 3.13 -3.41
N ALA A 565 -11.51 2.96 -3.00
CA ALA A 565 -12.01 1.86 -2.17
C ALA A 565 -13.21 1.13 -2.82
N GLY A 566 -13.29 1.14 -4.15
CA GLY A 566 -14.34 0.46 -4.93
C GLY A 566 -14.24 -1.08 -4.91
N PHE A 567 -15.26 -1.72 -5.50
CA PHE A 567 -15.34 -3.17 -5.74
C PHE A 567 -15.13 -4.08 -4.52
N GLN A 568 -15.42 -3.62 -3.30
CA GLN A 568 -15.38 -4.46 -2.09
C GLN A 568 -16.30 -5.69 -2.25
N LYS A 569 -15.91 -6.83 -1.69
CA LYS A 569 -16.62 -8.12 -1.79
C LYS A 569 -17.04 -8.58 -0.40
N ILE A 570 -18.02 -7.88 0.16
CA ILE A 570 -18.47 -8.09 1.54
C ILE A 570 -19.37 -9.32 1.60
N ILE A 571 -19.09 -10.24 2.52
CA ILE A 571 -19.91 -11.44 2.77
C ILE A 571 -20.63 -11.25 4.10
N LEU A 572 -21.96 -11.24 4.09
CA LEU A 572 -22.80 -11.05 5.29
C LEU A 572 -23.81 -12.20 5.44
N PRO A 573 -24.22 -12.55 6.67
CA PRO A 573 -25.38 -13.42 6.86
C PRO A 573 -26.66 -12.75 6.35
N ILE A 574 -27.68 -13.53 6.01
CA ILE A 574 -28.99 -12.98 5.65
C ILE A 574 -29.54 -12.11 6.82
N PRO A 575 -29.87 -10.83 6.58
CA PRO A 575 -30.44 -9.96 7.62
C PRO A 575 -31.80 -10.47 8.10
N ILE A 576 -32.21 -10.04 9.30
CA ILE A 576 -33.55 -10.33 9.83
C ILE A 576 -34.59 -9.72 8.89
N VAL A 577 -35.50 -10.57 8.40
CA VAL A 577 -36.61 -10.14 7.53
C VAL A 577 -37.90 -10.05 8.35
N SER A 578 -38.55 -8.89 8.32
CA SER A 578 -39.82 -8.61 9.01
C SER A 578 -40.96 -9.45 8.42
N VAL A 579 -42.06 -9.59 9.18
CA VAL A 579 -43.31 -10.22 8.68
C VAL A 579 -43.92 -9.44 7.49
N GLY A 580 -43.53 -8.17 7.31
CA GLY A 580 -43.88 -7.35 6.14
C GLY A 580 -42.98 -7.56 4.92
N GLY A 581 -41.91 -8.37 5.02
CA GLY A 581 -40.92 -8.55 3.96
C GLY A 581 -39.91 -7.41 3.86
N GLU A 582 -39.54 -6.80 5.00
CA GLU A 582 -38.57 -5.70 5.09
C GLU A 582 -37.29 -6.18 5.77
N ALA A 583 -36.12 -5.66 5.37
CA ALA A 583 -34.83 -5.98 6.00
C ALA A 583 -33.90 -4.76 5.95
N GLU A 584 -32.95 -4.69 6.89
CA GLU A 584 -31.93 -3.65 6.98
C GLU A 584 -30.54 -4.27 6.88
N VAL A 585 -29.63 -3.60 6.16
CA VAL A 585 -28.21 -3.95 6.07
C VAL A 585 -27.38 -2.69 6.26
N ASP A 586 -26.38 -2.79 7.13
CA ASP A 586 -25.47 -1.71 7.49
C ASP A 586 -24.15 -1.89 6.72
N ILE A 587 -23.72 -0.90 5.94
CA ILE A 587 -22.67 -1.09 4.92
C ILE A 587 -21.31 -0.54 5.35
N LEU A 588 -21.33 0.60 6.02
CA LEU A 588 -20.21 1.19 6.74
C LEU A 588 -20.71 1.39 8.17
N LYS A 589 -20.11 0.76 9.17
CA LYS A 589 -20.69 0.64 10.52
C LYS A 589 -20.80 1.96 11.31
N THR A 590 -20.45 3.11 10.71
CA THR A 590 -20.42 4.43 11.35
C THR A 590 -20.70 5.59 10.37
N THR A 591 -20.79 6.80 10.96
CA THR A 591 -20.83 8.14 10.34
C THR A 591 -21.98 8.54 9.41
N GLY A 592 -22.83 7.63 8.92
CA GLY A 592 -24.10 8.02 8.28
C GLY A 592 -23.94 8.73 6.93
N HIS A 593 -22.97 8.32 6.11
CA HIS A 593 -22.62 8.97 4.84
C HIS A 593 -23.81 9.14 3.88
N ALA A 594 -23.91 10.32 3.27
CA ALA A 594 -24.94 10.61 2.26
C ALA A 594 -24.57 10.01 0.89
N GLY A 595 -25.52 9.99 -0.05
CA GLY A 595 -25.26 9.57 -1.43
C GLY A 595 -25.06 8.07 -1.64
N LEU A 596 -25.37 7.22 -0.64
CA LEU A 596 -25.45 5.78 -0.83
C LEU A 596 -26.50 5.43 -1.90
N SER A 597 -26.11 4.52 -2.79
CA SER A 597 -26.96 3.95 -3.83
C SER A 597 -26.77 2.43 -3.86
N ALA A 598 -27.85 1.71 -4.17
CA ALA A 598 -27.82 0.25 -4.28
C ALA A 598 -28.65 -0.22 -5.49
N SER A 599 -28.29 -1.38 -6.02
CA SER A 599 -29.04 -2.04 -7.08
C SER A 599 -29.05 -3.56 -6.89
N ASN A 600 -30.17 -4.16 -7.29
CA ASN A 600 -30.36 -5.60 -7.27
C ASN A 600 -29.50 -6.25 -8.35
N ILE A 601 -28.69 -7.26 -7.99
CA ILE A 601 -27.99 -8.10 -8.95
C ILE A 601 -28.89 -9.28 -9.34
N ASP A 602 -29.32 -10.09 -8.36
CA ASP A 602 -30.03 -11.36 -8.64
C ASP A 602 -31.05 -11.84 -7.57
N ILE A 603 -31.49 -10.95 -6.68
CA ILE A 603 -32.62 -11.20 -5.74
C ILE A 603 -33.95 -11.25 -6.51
N THR A 604 -34.80 -12.23 -6.21
CA THR A 604 -36.15 -12.36 -6.81
C THR A 604 -37.23 -12.62 -5.76
N PRO A 605 -38.32 -11.81 -5.68
CA PRO A 605 -38.60 -10.61 -6.49
C PRO A 605 -37.62 -9.47 -6.17
N SER A 606 -37.45 -8.52 -7.11
CA SER A 606 -36.53 -7.39 -6.90
C SER A 606 -36.95 -6.53 -5.70
N PRO A 607 -36.03 -6.24 -4.76
CA PRO A 607 -36.32 -5.35 -3.64
C PRO A 607 -36.56 -3.91 -4.09
N SER A 608 -37.34 -3.18 -3.30
CA SER A 608 -37.32 -1.72 -3.29
C SER A 608 -36.33 -1.22 -2.24
N PHE A 609 -35.40 -0.35 -2.63
CA PHE A 609 -34.39 0.22 -1.74
C PHE A 609 -34.82 1.59 -1.20
N THR A 610 -34.51 1.85 0.07
CA THR A 610 -34.49 3.17 0.70
C THR A 610 -33.16 3.31 1.46
N TYR A 611 -32.62 4.52 1.52
CA TYR A 611 -31.30 4.79 2.09
C TYR A 611 -31.44 5.66 3.34
N ASN A 612 -30.72 5.32 4.41
CA ASN A 612 -30.67 6.11 5.63
C ASN A 612 -29.21 6.24 6.09
N GLY A 613 -28.47 7.14 5.46
CA GLY A 613 -27.03 7.26 5.63
C GLY A 613 -26.30 6.04 5.08
N ASP A 614 -25.58 5.36 5.98
CA ASP A 614 -24.83 4.12 5.81
C ASP A 614 -25.70 2.88 5.54
N LYS A 615 -27.00 2.94 5.85
CA LYS A 615 -27.91 1.77 5.80
C LYS A 615 -28.69 1.63 4.50
N ILE A 616 -28.72 0.40 3.98
CA ILE A 616 -29.65 -0.05 2.94
C ILE A 616 -30.88 -0.68 3.59
N LEU A 617 -32.03 -0.04 3.41
CA LEU A 617 -33.34 -0.58 3.78
C LEU A 617 -33.97 -1.24 2.55
N MET A 618 -34.30 -2.52 2.64
CA MET A 618 -34.93 -3.31 1.59
C MET A 618 -36.39 -3.63 1.95
N SER A 619 -37.29 -3.61 0.97
CA SER A 619 -38.66 -4.10 1.11
C SER A 619 -39.05 -5.03 -0.04
N ASN A 620 -40.03 -5.90 0.22
CA ASN A 620 -40.45 -7.02 -0.64
C ASN A 620 -39.45 -8.20 -0.70
N VAL A 621 -38.64 -8.39 0.33
CA VAL A 621 -37.68 -9.50 0.45
C VAL A 621 -38.19 -10.62 1.37
N THR A 622 -37.53 -11.77 1.28
CA THR A 622 -37.69 -12.95 2.15
C THR A 622 -36.30 -13.52 2.45
N ARG A 623 -36.14 -14.33 3.51
CA ARG A 623 -34.86 -15.04 3.74
C ARG A 623 -34.43 -15.84 2.50
N PHE A 624 -35.36 -16.56 1.87
CA PHE A 624 -35.09 -17.34 0.66
C PHE A 624 -34.68 -16.49 -0.56
N SER A 625 -35.25 -15.30 -0.75
CA SER A 625 -34.85 -14.43 -1.87
C SER A 625 -33.49 -13.77 -1.67
N LEU A 626 -32.99 -13.70 -0.43
CA LEU A 626 -31.65 -13.22 -0.09
C LEU A 626 -30.61 -14.35 -0.10
N SER A 627 -31.03 -15.62 0.09
CA SER A 627 -30.18 -16.83 0.07
C SER A 627 -29.22 -16.85 -1.12
N ASP A 628 -27.93 -16.68 -0.81
CA ASP A 628 -26.82 -16.80 -1.75
C ASP A 628 -26.96 -15.80 -2.93
N LYS A 629 -27.62 -14.66 -2.63
CA LYS A 629 -27.91 -13.55 -3.55
C LYS A 629 -27.13 -12.30 -3.19
N SER A 630 -27.10 -11.37 -4.14
CA SER A 630 -26.22 -10.21 -4.05
C SER A 630 -26.90 -8.88 -4.40
N ILE A 631 -26.39 -7.82 -3.78
CA ILE A 631 -26.66 -6.42 -4.13
C ILE A 631 -25.35 -5.69 -4.38
N SER A 632 -25.31 -4.85 -5.41
CA SER A 632 -24.23 -3.88 -5.59
C SER A 632 -24.57 -2.59 -4.87
N PHE A 633 -23.56 -1.92 -4.31
CA PHE A 633 -23.68 -0.64 -3.61
C PHE A 633 -22.55 0.31 -4.02
N SER A 634 -22.81 1.61 -3.95
CA SER A 634 -21.81 2.66 -4.19
C SER A 634 -22.22 3.99 -3.56
N TYR A 635 -21.25 4.73 -3.03
CA TYR A 635 -21.43 6.12 -2.60
C TYR A 635 -21.11 7.09 -3.73
N ASP A 636 -21.84 8.21 -3.79
CA ASP A 636 -21.38 9.41 -4.48
C ASP A 636 -20.11 9.94 -3.79
N GLY A 637 -18.98 9.94 -4.50
CA GLY A 637 -17.68 10.37 -3.97
C GLY A 637 -17.64 11.82 -3.47
N SER A 638 -18.59 12.67 -3.86
CA SER A 638 -18.73 14.04 -3.32
C SER A 638 -19.31 14.08 -1.90
N GLN A 639 -19.87 12.97 -1.42
CA GLN A 639 -20.51 12.84 -0.10
C GLN A 639 -19.65 12.07 0.92
N LEU A 640 -18.55 11.46 0.47
CA LEU A 640 -17.55 10.80 1.33
C LEU A 640 -16.70 11.85 2.07
N THR A 641 -16.66 11.76 3.41
CA THR A 641 -16.02 12.74 4.29
C THR A 641 -14.55 12.43 4.62
N GLU A 642 -14.09 11.24 4.26
CA GLU A 642 -12.74 10.73 4.45
C GLU A 642 -11.69 11.54 3.69
N GLY A 643 -10.51 11.73 4.25
CA GLY A 643 -9.42 12.43 3.59
C GLY A 643 -9.63 13.94 3.41
N ALA A 644 -9.14 14.49 2.29
CA ALA A 644 -9.21 15.92 1.98
C ALA A 644 -10.62 16.37 1.53
N SER A 645 -10.90 17.67 1.62
CA SER A 645 -12.16 18.28 1.17
C SER A 645 -12.34 18.34 -0.35
N SER A 646 -11.33 17.93 -1.12
CA SER A 646 -11.31 17.94 -2.58
C SER A 646 -10.37 16.84 -3.08
N GLY A 647 -10.82 16.03 -4.02
CA GLY A 647 -10.09 14.87 -4.51
C GLY A 647 -10.98 13.94 -5.30
N THR A 648 -10.44 12.79 -5.71
CA THR A 648 -11.23 11.67 -6.23
C THR A 648 -11.47 10.69 -5.09
N LYS A 649 -12.74 10.37 -4.82
CA LYS A 649 -13.14 9.40 -3.79
C LYS A 649 -14.09 8.36 -4.37
N SER A 650 -13.90 7.09 -4.04
CA SER A 650 -14.84 6.02 -4.33
C SER A 650 -14.91 5.04 -3.15
N PHE A 651 -16.12 4.68 -2.73
CA PHE A 651 -16.38 3.52 -1.88
C PHE A 651 -17.61 2.80 -2.44
N GLY A 652 -17.53 1.48 -2.57
CA GLY A 652 -18.56 0.69 -3.23
C GLY A 652 -18.14 -0.76 -3.42
N GLY A 653 -19.08 -1.61 -3.82
CA GLY A 653 -18.82 -3.03 -3.93
C GLY A 653 -20.06 -3.87 -4.18
N THR A 654 -19.95 -5.15 -3.83
CA THR A 654 -21.03 -6.12 -3.80
C THR A 654 -21.11 -6.73 -2.41
N ILE A 655 -22.32 -6.80 -1.87
CA ILE A 655 -22.64 -7.58 -0.68
C ILE A 655 -23.25 -8.89 -1.17
N THR A 656 -22.69 -10.01 -0.74
CA THR A 656 -23.26 -11.35 -0.94
C THR A 656 -23.83 -11.84 0.39
N PHE A 657 -25.13 -12.14 0.41
CA PHE A 657 -25.79 -12.73 1.57
C PHE A 657 -25.66 -14.25 1.51
N PHE A 658 -24.92 -14.85 2.44
CA PHE A 658 -24.85 -16.31 2.49
C PHE A 658 -26.03 -16.89 3.28
N SER A 659 -26.59 -17.99 2.77
CA SER A 659 -27.61 -18.74 3.50
C SER A 659 -26.96 -19.50 4.65
N ALA A 660 -27.18 -19.03 5.87
CA ALA A 660 -26.86 -19.75 7.10
C ALA A 660 -28.06 -20.60 7.55
N SER A 661 -27.77 -21.75 8.12
CA SER A 661 -28.67 -22.42 9.05
C SER A 661 -28.76 -21.61 10.36
N ASP A 662 -29.95 -21.60 10.98
CA ASP A 662 -30.31 -20.70 12.07
C ASP A 662 -31.08 -21.46 13.16
N LEU A 663 -30.37 -21.81 14.23
CA LEU A 663 -30.95 -22.48 15.40
C LEU A 663 -31.29 -21.46 16.48
N VAL A 664 -32.60 -21.24 16.70
CA VAL A 664 -33.10 -20.44 17.83
C VAL A 664 -33.39 -21.36 19.00
N HIS A 665 -32.96 -20.98 20.19
CA HIS A 665 -33.11 -21.82 21.37
C HIS A 665 -33.44 -21.00 22.62
N THR A 666 -34.28 -21.59 23.49
CA THR A 666 -34.74 -20.96 24.73
C THR A 666 -34.61 -21.94 25.88
N ILE A 667 -34.05 -21.47 26.99
CA ILE A 667 -33.93 -22.24 28.24
C ILE A 667 -34.76 -21.56 29.34
N VAL A 668 -35.69 -22.33 29.91
CA VAL A 668 -36.60 -21.90 30.98
C VAL A 668 -36.43 -22.83 32.19
N PRO A 669 -36.67 -22.37 33.45
CA PRO A 669 -37.12 -21.04 33.85
C PRO A 669 -36.13 -19.92 33.53
N ASN A 670 -36.65 -18.78 33.05
CA ASN A 670 -35.90 -17.54 32.91
C ASN A 670 -36.59 -16.44 33.74
N LYS A 671 -35.79 -15.61 34.41
CA LYS A 671 -36.19 -14.60 35.42
C LYS A 671 -37.10 -15.13 36.54
N LYS A 672 -36.99 -16.41 36.90
CA LYS A 672 -37.73 -17.01 38.02
C LYS A 672 -37.02 -16.70 39.35
N LYS A 673 -37.79 -16.35 40.39
CA LYS A 673 -37.28 -16.26 41.76
C LYS A 673 -37.60 -17.56 42.54
N VAL A 674 -36.66 -18.03 43.36
CA VAL A 674 -36.68 -19.35 44.01
C VAL A 674 -36.06 -19.29 45.40
N TYR A 675 -36.41 -20.22 46.30
CA TYR A 675 -35.74 -20.31 47.61
C TYR A 675 -34.46 -21.15 47.56
N SER A 676 -33.53 -20.92 48.48
CA SER A 676 -32.32 -21.75 48.58
C SER A 676 -32.67 -23.17 49.01
N GLY A 677 -32.24 -24.16 48.22
CA GLY A 677 -32.63 -25.57 48.34
C GLY A 677 -33.84 -25.96 47.49
N GLU A 678 -34.45 -25.06 46.70
CA GLU A 678 -35.57 -25.38 45.82
C GLU A 678 -35.13 -26.27 44.63
N LYS A 679 -35.92 -27.31 44.32
CA LYS A 679 -35.80 -28.10 43.09
C LYS A 679 -36.49 -27.39 41.93
N LEU A 680 -35.77 -27.25 40.82
CA LEU A 680 -36.22 -26.55 39.61
C LEU A 680 -36.16 -27.51 38.43
N LYS A 681 -37.30 -27.74 37.78
CA LYS A 681 -37.31 -28.32 36.44
C LYS A 681 -36.96 -27.23 35.42
N TRP A 682 -35.99 -27.51 34.58
CA TRP A 682 -35.65 -26.78 33.38
C TRP A 682 -36.22 -27.48 32.14
N THR A 683 -36.54 -26.68 31.12
CA THR A 683 -36.79 -27.11 29.75
C THR A 683 -35.92 -26.23 28.84
N TRP A 684 -35.15 -26.84 27.95
CA TRP A 684 -34.35 -26.18 26.93
C TRP A 684 -34.82 -26.69 25.57
N THR A 685 -35.45 -25.82 24.79
CA THR A 685 -35.91 -26.11 23.44
C THR A 685 -34.96 -25.48 22.44
N ILE A 686 -34.60 -26.23 21.39
CA ILE A 686 -33.85 -25.79 20.21
C ILE A 686 -34.78 -25.98 19.00
N GLU A 687 -34.88 -24.98 18.11
CA GLU A 687 -35.76 -24.96 16.93
C GLU A 687 -35.00 -24.47 15.70
N SER A 688 -35.16 -25.16 14.56
CA SER A 688 -34.55 -24.76 13.29
C SER A 688 -35.42 -23.74 12.54
N MET A 689 -34.96 -22.49 12.49
CA MET A 689 -35.66 -21.33 11.91
C MET A 689 -35.25 -21.04 10.45
N SER A 690 -34.34 -21.84 9.90
CA SER A 690 -33.82 -21.74 8.53
C SER A 690 -34.40 -22.82 7.62
N VAL A 691 -34.62 -22.49 6.35
CA VAL A 691 -34.94 -23.49 5.30
C VAL A 691 -33.71 -24.37 4.99
N LYS A 692 -32.50 -23.85 5.25
CA LYS A 692 -31.26 -24.62 5.27
C LYS A 692 -31.20 -25.48 6.52
N LYS A 693 -30.82 -26.75 6.35
CA LYS A 693 -30.59 -27.72 7.43
C LYS A 693 -29.39 -27.28 8.27
N ALA A 694 -29.45 -27.43 9.59
CA ALA A 694 -28.25 -27.50 10.41
C ALA A 694 -27.69 -28.93 10.37
N GLU A 695 -26.41 -29.10 10.06
CA GLU A 695 -25.70 -30.38 10.07
C GLU A 695 -25.17 -30.65 11.50
N ASP A 696 -24.98 -31.92 11.89
CA ASP A 696 -24.22 -32.35 13.08
C ASP A 696 -24.36 -31.44 14.33
N THR A 697 -25.58 -31.30 14.87
CA THR A 697 -25.84 -30.38 16.00
C THR A 697 -25.41 -30.96 17.35
N TYR A 698 -24.73 -30.19 18.20
CA TYR A 698 -24.32 -30.53 19.57
C TYR A 698 -24.91 -29.53 20.58
N ALA A 699 -25.32 -30.01 21.77
CA ALA A 699 -25.83 -29.16 22.85
C ALA A 699 -24.97 -29.24 24.11
N GLU A 700 -24.59 -28.08 24.67
CA GLU A 700 -23.81 -27.92 25.90
C GLU A 700 -24.57 -27.05 26.91
N VAL A 701 -24.88 -27.55 28.11
CA VAL A 701 -25.39 -26.73 29.22
C VAL A 701 -24.28 -26.43 30.23
N SER A 702 -24.00 -25.14 30.40
CA SER A 702 -23.04 -24.64 31.38
C SER A 702 -23.79 -24.09 32.59
N LEU A 703 -23.55 -24.70 33.76
CA LEU A 703 -24.21 -24.38 35.02
C LEU A 703 -23.21 -23.77 36.04
N PRO A 704 -23.59 -22.71 36.76
CA PRO A 704 -22.79 -22.12 37.82
C PRO A 704 -22.80 -23.04 39.05
N ALA A 705 -21.82 -22.88 39.94
CA ALA A 705 -21.67 -23.72 41.14
C ALA A 705 -22.90 -23.76 42.07
N GLY A 706 -23.83 -22.80 41.97
CA GLY A 706 -25.09 -22.78 42.71
C GLY A 706 -26.23 -23.64 42.12
N LEU A 707 -26.15 -24.08 40.85
CA LEU A 707 -27.15 -24.94 40.20
C LEU A 707 -26.61 -26.36 40.06
N VAL A 708 -26.94 -27.23 41.02
CA VAL A 708 -26.52 -28.64 40.99
C VAL A 708 -27.55 -29.46 40.22
N ILE A 709 -27.20 -29.90 39.00
CA ILE A 709 -28.03 -30.80 38.18
C ILE A 709 -28.19 -32.18 38.80
N ASP A 710 -29.37 -32.79 38.62
CA ASP A 710 -29.65 -34.19 38.93
C ASP A 710 -29.51 -35.03 37.64
N PRO A 711 -28.40 -35.77 37.41
CA PRO A 711 -28.17 -36.47 36.14
C PRO A 711 -29.19 -37.58 35.84
N SER A 712 -29.99 -37.98 36.83
CA SER A 712 -31.06 -38.99 36.65
C SER A 712 -32.37 -38.41 36.11
N SER A 713 -32.47 -37.07 36.03
CA SER A 713 -33.66 -36.34 35.60
C SER A 713 -33.64 -35.92 34.12
N ILE A 714 -32.53 -36.16 33.41
CA ILE A 714 -32.30 -35.65 32.05
C ILE A 714 -33.13 -36.44 31.03
N THR A 715 -33.92 -35.72 30.25
CA THR A 715 -34.73 -36.25 29.14
C THR A 715 -34.45 -35.49 27.85
N LYS A 716 -34.44 -36.19 26.71
CA LYS A 716 -34.51 -35.60 25.36
C LYS A 716 -35.82 -36.05 24.70
N ASP A 717 -36.61 -35.10 24.22
CA ASP A 717 -37.88 -35.31 23.50
C ASP A 717 -38.88 -36.19 24.28
N GLY A 718 -38.87 -36.05 25.62
CA GLY A 718 -39.64 -36.88 26.56
C GLY A 718 -39.11 -38.30 26.80
N GLY A 719 -38.08 -38.74 26.07
CA GLY A 719 -37.33 -39.98 26.31
C GLY A 719 -36.17 -39.79 27.30
N PRO A 720 -35.61 -40.88 27.86
CA PRO A 720 -34.45 -40.80 28.76
C PRO A 720 -33.19 -40.37 28.00
N ALA A 721 -32.42 -39.45 28.58
CA ALA A 721 -31.14 -38.98 28.05
C ALA A 721 -30.06 -38.95 29.15
N THR A 722 -28.86 -38.48 28.81
CA THR A 722 -27.69 -38.50 29.69
C THR A 722 -27.01 -37.12 29.75
N LEU A 723 -26.04 -36.96 30.65
CA LEU A 723 -25.23 -35.74 30.71
C LEU A 723 -24.39 -35.53 29.43
N ALA A 724 -24.09 -36.59 28.68
CA ALA A 724 -23.38 -36.50 27.41
C ALA A 724 -24.22 -35.84 26.29
N ASP A 725 -25.54 -35.82 26.46
CA ASP A 725 -26.49 -35.21 25.52
C ASP A 725 -26.69 -33.70 25.77
N ILE A 726 -26.07 -33.14 26.81
CA ILE A 726 -26.17 -31.72 27.19
C ILE A 726 -24.82 -31.15 27.67
N ASN A 727 -23.69 -31.63 27.14
CA ASN A 727 -22.34 -31.16 27.47
C ASN A 727 -21.39 -31.05 26.26
N GLY A 728 -21.95 -30.93 25.04
CA GLY A 728 -21.19 -30.87 23.79
C GLY A 728 -20.54 -32.18 23.33
N THR A 729 -20.79 -33.32 24.01
CA THR A 729 -20.14 -34.61 23.64
C THR A 729 -20.92 -35.40 22.59
N ASN A 730 -22.24 -35.50 22.70
CA ASN A 730 -23.05 -36.26 21.75
C ASN A 730 -23.55 -35.38 20.61
N ASN A 731 -23.26 -35.77 19.37
CA ASN A 731 -23.95 -35.28 18.18
C ASN A 731 -25.43 -35.71 18.23
N HIS A 732 -26.35 -34.78 17.93
CA HIS A 732 -27.79 -34.99 17.90
C HIS A 732 -28.35 -35.28 16.51
N GLY A 733 -27.51 -35.16 15.48
CA GLY A 733 -27.85 -35.26 14.08
C GLY A 733 -28.34 -33.93 13.50
N ASP A 734 -29.04 -34.06 12.39
CA ASP A 734 -29.53 -32.97 11.55
C ASP A 734 -30.80 -32.30 12.11
N LEU A 735 -30.95 -31.01 11.83
CA LEU A 735 -32.15 -30.22 12.17
C LEU A 735 -32.72 -29.49 10.93
N ASN A 736 -33.83 -30.00 10.39
CA ASN A 736 -34.55 -29.41 9.27
C ASN A 736 -35.53 -28.31 9.76
N TYR A 737 -35.96 -27.42 8.87
CA TYR A 737 -36.89 -26.33 9.18
C TYR A 737 -38.12 -26.75 9.99
N GLY A 738 -38.31 -26.14 11.17
CA GLY A 738 -39.42 -26.41 12.09
C GLY A 738 -39.30 -27.72 12.87
N GLU A 739 -38.20 -28.46 12.75
CA GLU A 739 -37.85 -29.52 13.69
C GLU A 739 -37.29 -28.92 14.98
N THR A 740 -37.51 -29.64 16.09
CA THR A 740 -37.14 -29.20 17.44
C THR A 740 -36.48 -30.32 18.23
N ILE A 741 -35.62 -29.92 19.18
CA ILE A 741 -35.13 -30.78 20.26
C ILE A 741 -35.58 -30.16 21.59
N GLU A 742 -36.24 -30.93 22.45
CA GLU A 742 -36.55 -30.52 23.83
C GLU A 742 -35.73 -31.34 24.84
N PHE A 743 -34.77 -30.68 25.49
CA PHE A 743 -34.16 -31.20 26.70
C PHE A 743 -34.95 -30.78 27.93
N THR A 744 -35.10 -31.67 28.91
CA THR A 744 -35.58 -31.28 30.24
C THR A 744 -34.76 -31.95 31.33
N PHE A 745 -34.49 -31.23 32.42
CA PHE A 745 -33.65 -31.70 33.54
C PHE A 745 -33.99 -30.94 34.82
N GLU A 746 -33.66 -31.51 35.98
CA GLU A 746 -33.81 -30.85 37.28
C GLU A 746 -32.47 -30.35 37.83
N THR A 747 -32.48 -29.20 38.50
CA THR A 747 -31.39 -28.73 39.37
C THR A 747 -31.89 -28.44 40.77
N THR A 748 -31.04 -28.54 41.78
CA THR A 748 -31.26 -27.86 43.07
C THR A 748 -30.54 -26.52 43.05
N ALA A 749 -31.25 -25.43 43.37
CA ALA A 749 -30.67 -24.09 43.43
C ALA A 749 -30.15 -23.75 44.83
N THR A 750 -28.94 -23.21 44.92
CA THR A 750 -28.25 -22.84 46.17
C THR A 750 -27.38 -21.61 45.92
N GLY A 751 -27.32 -20.65 46.85
CA GLY A 751 -26.56 -19.41 46.66
C GLY A 751 -26.71 -18.42 47.81
N ILE A 752 -26.27 -17.17 47.61
CA ILE A 752 -26.50 -16.04 48.51
C ILE A 752 -27.83 -15.37 48.13
N VAL A 753 -28.48 -14.72 49.09
CA VAL A 753 -29.71 -13.96 48.85
C VAL A 753 -29.50 -12.88 47.79
N ASN A 754 -30.43 -12.80 46.85
CA ASN A 754 -30.44 -11.96 45.63
C ASN A 754 -29.41 -12.34 44.54
N ASP A 755 -28.57 -13.38 44.71
CA ASP A 755 -27.70 -13.89 43.63
C ASP A 755 -28.52 -14.32 42.41
N TRP A 756 -28.03 -13.97 41.23
CA TRP A 756 -28.54 -14.48 39.95
C TRP A 756 -27.70 -15.66 39.46
N LEU A 757 -28.28 -16.85 39.53
CA LEU A 757 -27.75 -18.06 38.95
C LEU A 757 -28.16 -18.13 37.47
N LYS A 758 -27.17 -18.19 36.58
CA LYS A 758 -27.34 -18.17 35.11
C LYS A 758 -27.02 -19.53 34.52
N ALA A 759 -28.04 -20.30 34.15
CA ALA A 759 -27.84 -21.46 33.27
C ALA A 759 -27.62 -20.96 31.84
N LYS A 760 -26.51 -21.33 31.22
CA LYS A 760 -26.26 -21.13 29.78
C LYS A 760 -26.57 -22.43 29.04
N GLY A 761 -27.27 -22.35 27.91
CA GLY A 761 -27.31 -23.40 26.90
C GLY A 761 -26.60 -22.90 25.64
N ARG A 762 -25.56 -23.60 25.19
CA ARG A 762 -24.81 -23.35 23.96
C ARG A 762 -25.12 -24.44 22.94
N VAL A 763 -25.43 -24.07 21.71
CA VAL A 763 -25.64 -25.01 20.61
C VAL A 763 -24.55 -24.78 19.59
N ASP A 764 -23.86 -25.85 19.20
CA ASP A 764 -22.90 -25.87 18.09
C ASP A 764 -23.51 -26.67 16.94
N TRP A 765 -23.24 -26.30 15.69
CA TRP A 765 -23.66 -27.08 14.52
C TRP A 765 -22.75 -26.80 13.31
N ASP A 766 -22.63 -27.79 12.42
CA ASP A 766 -21.91 -27.61 11.16
C ASP A 766 -22.86 -27.08 10.07
N ASP A 767 -22.28 -26.34 9.13
CA ASP A 767 -22.96 -25.85 7.92
C ASP A 767 -21.96 -25.94 6.76
N ASP A 768 -22.43 -26.29 5.57
CA ASP A 768 -21.66 -26.72 4.38
C ASP A 768 -20.93 -25.54 3.67
N THR A 769 -20.47 -24.55 4.45
CA THR A 769 -19.78 -23.33 4.01
C THR A 769 -18.30 -23.35 4.40
N ILE A 770 -17.55 -22.32 4.02
CA ILE A 770 -16.09 -22.26 4.20
C ILE A 770 -15.68 -21.91 5.65
N THR A 771 -16.61 -21.53 6.52
CA THR A 771 -16.33 -20.85 7.82
C THR A 771 -16.62 -21.68 9.09
N GLY A 772 -16.58 -23.01 9.00
CA GLY A 772 -16.49 -23.90 10.16
C GLY A 772 -17.78 -24.04 11.01
N PRO A 773 -17.68 -24.64 12.22
CA PRO A 773 -18.84 -24.87 13.08
C PRO A 773 -19.38 -23.55 13.64
N TYR A 774 -20.67 -23.34 13.47
CA TYR A 774 -21.43 -22.21 14.00
C TYR A 774 -21.83 -22.48 15.44
N ASN A 775 -22.07 -21.41 16.21
CA ASN A 775 -22.55 -21.54 17.59
C ASN A 775 -23.50 -20.41 17.99
N ASN A 776 -24.39 -20.71 18.94
CA ASN A 776 -25.35 -19.77 19.53
C ASN A 776 -25.50 -20.04 21.04
N GLU A 777 -25.81 -19.00 21.82
CA GLU A 777 -26.02 -19.09 23.28
C GLU A 777 -27.38 -18.55 23.70
N THR A 778 -28.02 -19.27 24.64
CA THR A 778 -29.25 -18.85 25.32
C THR A 778 -29.07 -18.94 26.84
N GLU A 779 -29.80 -18.13 27.61
CA GLU A 779 -29.66 -18.08 29.06
C GLU A 779 -30.98 -18.11 29.82
N GLY A 780 -30.95 -18.80 30.96
CA GLY A 780 -32.07 -18.96 31.87
C GLY A 780 -31.65 -18.51 33.26
N LEU A 781 -32.24 -17.41 33.72
CA LEU A 781 -31.86 -16.70 34.93
C LEU A 781 -32.76 -17.09 36.11
N VAL A 782 -32.14 -17.42 37.23
CA VAL A 782 -32.81 -17.78 38.48
C VAL A 782 -32.25 -16.93 39.62
N GLN A 783 -33.11 -16.20 40.34
CA GLN A 783 -32.69 -15.41 41.51
C GLN A 783 -33.00 -16.15 42.81
N ILE A 784 -32.01 -16.26 43.70
CA ILE A 784 -32.22 -16.75 45.07
C ILE A 784 -32.96 -15.67 45.88
N GLN A 785 -34.11 -16.01 46.47
CA GLN A 785 -34.91 -15.11 47.29
C GLN A 785 -34.40 -15.02 48.72
N ASP A 786 -34.71 -13.88 49.34
CA ASP A 786 -34.67 -13.69 50.79
C ASP A 786 -35.87 -14.41 51.45
N ASP A 787 -35.61 -15.36 52.33
CA ASP A 787 -36.64 -16.05 53.14
C ASP A 787 -37.39 -15.09 54.09
N GLU A 788 -36.84 -13.89 54.36
CA GLU A 788 -37.38 -12.89 55.28
C GLU A 788 -38.25 -11.82 54.59
N GLN A 789 -38.35 -11.85 53.24
CA GLN A 789 -39.09 -10.88 52.43
C GLN A 789 -40.23 -11.53 51.64
N THR A 790 -41.43 -10.98 51.76
CA THR A 790 -42.54 -11.34 50.86
C THR A 790 -42.53 -10.42 49.64
N TYR A 791 -42.48 -11.01 48.44
CA TYR A 791 -42.48 -10.30 47.15
C TYR A 791 -43.85 -10.36 46.45
N THR A 792 -44.19 -9.28 45.75
CA THR A 792 -45.37 -9.16 44.88
C THR A 792 -44.96 -9.26 43.40
N PRO A 793 -45.73 -9.93 42.53
CA PRO A 793 -45.44 -10.01 41.09
C PRO A 793 -45.37 -8.63 40.40
N LYS A 794 -44.78 -8.58 39.20
CA LYS A 794 -44.59 -7.33 38.43
C LYS A 794 -45.92 -6.72 37.94
N ASP A 795 -46.93 -7.57 37.76
CA ASP A 795 -48.15 -7.27 37.00
C ASP A 795 -49.32 -6.75 37.85
N SER A 796 -49.08 -6.40 39.13
CA SER A 796 -50.09 -5.79 40.01
C SER A 796 -49.95 -4.27 40.06
N ASP A 797 -50.95 -3.58 39.51
CA ASP A 797 -51.23 -2.14 39.59
C ASP A 797 -50.11 -1.16 39.17
N ASP A 798 -50.51 0.03 38.73
CA ASP A 798 -49.56 1.09 38.32
C ASP A 798 -48.78 1.65 39.52
N MET A 799 -49.34 1.56 40.74
CA MET A 799 -48.67 1.91 42.00
C MET A 799 -48.87 0.80 43.04
N ALA A 800 -47.78 0.26 43.59
CA ALA A 800 -47.83 -0.94 44.43
C ALA A 800 -46.70 -1.05 45.47
N LEU A 801 -46.95 -1.80 46.55
CA LEU A 801 -45.89 -2.37 47.39
C LEU A 801 -45.37 -3.65 46.74
N GLN A 802 -44.07 -3.70 46.45
CA GLN A 802 -43.39 -4.79 45.74
C GLN A 802 -42.70 -5.79 46.66
N SER A 803 -42.23 -5.36 47.83
CA SER A 803 -41.73 -6.25 48.88
C SER A 803 -41.88 -5.64 50.26
N VAL A 804 -42.13 -6.47 51.28
CA VAL A 804 -42.18 -6.07 52.68
C VAL A 804 -41.58 -7.15 53.60
N PRO A 805 -40.93 -6.75 54.73
CA PRO A 805 -40.37 -7.70 55.70
C PRO A 805 -41.47 -8.53 56.37
N ILE A 806 -41.26 -9.84 56.48
CA ILE A 806 -42.29 -10.76 56.99
C ILE A 806 -42.44 -10.66 58.52
N TYR A 807 -41.34 -10.56 59.29
CA TYR A 807 -41.39 -10.36 60.74
C TYR A 807 -40.07 -9.86 61.37
N PHE A 808 -40.16 -9.11 62.47
CA PHE A 808 -39.03 -8.74 63.32
C PHE A 808 -38.96 -9.59 64.59
N ASN A 809 -37.95 -10.47 64.68
CA ASN A 809 -37.75 -11.42 65.77
C ASN A 809 -36.70 -10.92 66.77
N HIS A 810 -37.14 -10.23 67.83
CA HIS A 810 -36.27 -9.80 68.93
C HIS A 810 -35.94 -10.93 69.94
N GLY A 811 -36.31 -12.19 69.68
CA GLY A 811 -35.94 -13.34 70.50
C GLY A 811 -36.52 -13.34 71.92
N THR A 812 -35.81 -13.99 72.85
CA THR A 812 -36.24 -14.12 74.26
C THR A 812 -35.69 -12.97 75.10
N ASN A 813 -36.58 -12.09 75.59
CA ASN A 813 -36.20 -10.91 76.37
C ASN A 813 -36.55 -11.06 77.86
N PRO A 814 -35.70 -10.60 78.80
CA PRO A 814 -35.93 -10.72 80.23
C PRO A 814 -36.97 -9.71 80.73
N ILE A 815 -37.83 -10.12 81.66
CA ILE A 815 -38.74 -9.22 82.36
C ILE A 815 -37.93 -8.51 83.46
N VAL A 816 -37.82 -7.18 83.35
CA VAL A 816 -37.09 -6.32 84.29
C VAL A 816 -37.96 -5.16 84.79
N ASN A 817 -37.58 -4.55 85.90
CA ASN A 817 -38.36 -3.52 86.61
C ASN A 817 -38.16 -2.08 86.08
N THR A 818 -37.37 -1.90 85.03
CA THR A 818 -37.16 -0.65 84.30
C THR A 818 -37.50 -0.83 82.82
N ALA A 819 -37.83 0.24 82.10
CA ALA A 819 -37.96 0.14 80.64
C ALA A 819 -36.61 -0.19 79.99
N GLN A 820 -36.62 -0.90 78.86
CA GLN A 820 -35.41 -1.34 78.13
C GLN A 820 -35.61 -1.25 76.61
N THR A 821 -34.50 -1.10 75.90
CA THR A 821 -34.43 -1.14 74.43
C THR A 821 -33.72 -2.43 74.00
N HIS A 822 -34.35 -3.21 73.14
CA HIS A 822 -33.86 -4.50 72.66
C HIS A 822 -33.60 -4.43 71.16
N HIS A 823 -32.33 -4.34 70.76
CA HIS A 823 -31.94 -4.36 69.36
C HIS A 823 -32.26 -5.72 68.72
N LEU A 824 -32.47 -5.73 67.40
CA LEU A 824 -32.61 -6.96 66.64
C LEU A 824 -31.25 -7.68 66.55
N HIS A 825 -31.23 -9.02 66.55
CA HIS A 825 -29.98 -9.80 66.55
C HIS A 825 -30.00 -10.88 65.47
N SER A 826 -28.99 -10.86 64.59
CA SER A 826 -28.85 -11.75 63.42
C SER A 826 -28.96 -13.25 63.74
N MET A 827 -28.49 -13.71 64.90
CA MET A 827 -28.60 -15.12 65.31
C MET A 827 -30.05 -15.63 65.43
N ASN A 828 -31.06 -14.74 65.51
CA ASN A 828 -32.47 -15.12 65.52
C ASN A 828 -33.00 -15.57 64.15
N TYR A 829 -32.16 -15.56 63.11
CA TYR A 829 -32.50 -15.75 61.70
C TYR A 829 -31.57 -16.72 60.94
N GLN A 830 -30.51 -17.23 61.59
CA GLN A 830 -29.46 -18.06 60.96
C GLN A 830 -29.87 -19.51 60.64
N SER A 831 -31.00 -19.72 59.97
CA SER A 831 -31.39 -21.02 59.40
C SER A 831 -30.83 -21.26 57.99
N ASN A 832 -30.63 -20.19 57.20
CA ASN A 832 -29.88 -20.22 55.94
C ASN A 832 -28.63 -19.33 56.08
N THR A 833 -27.48 -19.81 55.59
CA THR A 833 -26.17 -19.38 56.12
C THR A 833 -25.62 -18.05 55.61
N ASN A 834 -26.27 -17.43 54.62
CA ASN A 834 -25.79 -16.22 53.94
C ASN A 834 -26.84 -15.08 53.91
N VAL A 835 -27.58 -14.87 55.01
CA VAL A 835 -28.42 -13.66 55.16
C VAL A 835 -27.50 -12.44 55.23
N VAL A 836 -27.71 -11.48 54.32
CA VAL A 836 -26.88 -10.27 54.20
C VAL A 836 -27.10 -9.36 55.41
N THR A 837 -26.03 -8.81 55.99
CA THR A 837 -26.06 -8.00 57.22
C THR A 837 -26.71 -6.61 57.08
N ASP A 838 -27.14 -6.24 55.88
CA ASP A 838 -27.21 -4.85 55.44
C ASP A 838 -28.62 -4.24 55.58
N GLY A 839 -29.54 -4.99 56.20
CA GLY A 839 -30.85 -4.52 56.63
C GLY A 839 -32.03 -4.97 55.77
N PHE A 840 -33.21 -4.71 56.33
CA PHE A 840 -34.49 -4.94 55.67
C PHE A 840 -34.83 -3.79 54.75
N TYR A 841 -35.74 -4.01 53.79
CA TYR A 841 -36.31 -2.94 52.99
C TYR A 841 -37.80 -3.15 52.74
N THR A 842 -38.52 -2.05 52.49
CA THR A 842 -39.86 -2.03 51.91
C THR A 842 -39.75 -1.40 50.53
N ARG A 843 -40.07 -2.15 49.46
CA ARG A 843 -39.95 -1.68 48.07
C ARG A 843 -41.30 -1.20 47.52
N ILE A 844 -41.29 -0.06 46.85
CA ILE A 844 -42.43 0.71 46.34
C ILE A 844 -42.28 0.87 44.82
N LYS A 845 -43.40 0.87 44.10
CA LYS A 845 -43.53 1.06 42.66
C LYS A 845 -44.48 2.21 42.38
N ASP A 846 -44.12 3.08 41.43
CA ASP A 846 -45.03 4.04 40.79
C ASP A 846 -44.72 4.18 39.29
N ASP A 847 -45.26 3.29 38.47
CA ASP A 847 -45.16 3.30 37.00
C ASP A 847 -46.22 4.23 36.36
N ARG A 848 -47.00 5.00 37.16
CA ARG A 848 -48.04 5.88 36.61
C ARG A 848 -47.41 6.91 35.67
N SER A 849 -47.96 7.06 34.46
CA SER A 849 -47.41 7.96 33.43
C SER A 849 -47.39 9.44 33.81
N VAL A 850 -48.17 9.84 34.82
CA VAL A 850 -48.02 11.09 35.58
C VAL A 850 -48.22 10.75 37.05
N SER A 851 -47.16 10.85 37.87
CA SER A 851 -47.30 10.64 39.31
C SER A 851 -47.95 11.84 40.00
N THR A 852 -49.02 11.61 40.75
CA THR A 852 -49.63 12.57 41.69
C THR A 852 -48.88 12.65 43.02
N GLY A 853 -47.79 11.88 43.18
CA GLY A 853 -47.17 11.63 44.48
C GLY A 853 -47.86 10.49 45.23
N TRP A 854 -47.30 10.12 46.38
CA TRP A 854 -47.78 9.01 47.22
C TRP A 854 -47.22 9.09 48.64
N LYS A 855 -47.82 8.34 49.56
CA LYS A 855 -47.36 8.25 50.96
C LYS A 855 -47.23 6.81 51.44
N LEU A 856 -46.05 6.46 51.92
CA LEU A 856 -45.82 5.21 52.66
C LEU A 856 -46.05 5.45 54.15
N THR A 857 -46.99 4.73 54.73
CA THR A 857 -47.29 4.77 56.16
C THR A 857 -47.14 3.39 56.82
N ALA A 858 -46.79 3.39 58.11
CA ALA A 858 -46.59 2.18 58.90
C ALA A 858 -47.29 2.27 60.25
N LYS A 859 -47.82 1.14 60.74
CA LYS A 859 -48.58 1.07 61.99
C LYS A 859 -48.37 -0.26 62.74
N LEU A 860 -48.08 -0.18 64.03
CA LEU A 860 -47.89 -1.33 64.91
C LEU A 860 -49.14 -1.61 65.76
N SER A 861 -49.68 -2.84 65.70
CA SER A 861 -50.77 -3.26 66.59
C SER A 861 -50.31 -3.40 68.04
N ASP A 862 -51.25 -3.58 68.97
CA ASP A 862 -50.92 -4.13 70.28
C ASP A 862 -50.19 -5.47 70.16
N PHE A 863 -49.28 -5.73 71.11
CA PHE A 863 -48.67 -7.04 71.29
C PHE A 863 -49.63 -7.99 72.00
N LYS A 864 -49.81 -9.18 71.44
CA LYS A 864 -50.73 -10.21 71.92
C LYS A 864 -50.13 -11.61 71.91
N ASP A 865 -50.53 -12.44 72.86
CA ASP A 865 -50.16 -13.86 72.87
C ASP A 865 -51.03 -14.70 71.91
N SER A 866 -50.74 -15.99 71.83
CA SER A 866 -51.49 -16.95 70.98
C SER A 866 -52.96 -17.14 71.38
N SER A 867 -53.41 -16.59 72.51
CA SER A 867 -54.82 -16.52 72.90
C SER A 867 -55.52 -15.21 72.50
N ASN A 868 -54.84 -14.34 71.73
CA ASN A 868 -55.27 -12.99 71.39
C ASN A 868 -55.36 -12.05 72.63
N SER A 869 -54.72 -12.41 73.75
CA SER A 869 -54.68 -11.60 74.97
C SER A 869 -53.55 -10.58 74.92
N LEU A 870 -53.83 -9.34 75.37
CA LEU A 870 -52.86 -8.23 75.39
C LEU A 870 -51.66 -8.51 76.31
N MET A 871 -50.48 -8.02 75.93
CA MET A 871 -49.28 -8.04 76.76
C MET A 871 -49.49 -7.26 78.08
N PRO A 872 -49.38 -7.91 79.26
CA PRO A 872 -49.45 -7.20 80.54
C PRO A 872 -48.35 -6.15 80.64
N ASN A 873 -48.70 -4.95 81.15
CA ASN A 873 -47.83 -3.78 81.21
C ASN A 873 -47.22 -3.34 79.86
N GLY A 874 -47.72 -3.84 78.71
CA GLY A 874 -47.22 -3.50 77.38
C GLY A 874 -47.62 -2.12 76.85
N THR A 875 -48.35 -1.31 77.62
CA THR A 875 -48.75 0.04 77.21
C THR A 875 -47.52 0.94 77.06
N GLY A 876 -47.28 1.45 75.85
CA GLY A 876 -46.08 2.21 75.50
C GLY A 876 -44.94 1.37 74.91
N THR A 877 -45.12 0.05 74.72
CA THR A 877 -44.24 -0.74 73.87
C THR A 877 -44.16 -0.12 72.47
N SER A 878 -42.96 -0.01 71.90
CA SER A 878 -42.78 0.58 70.59
C SER A 878 -41.66 -0.08 69.78
N LEU A 879 -41.87 -0.22 68.48
CA LEU A 879 -40.83 -0.56 67.52
C LEU A 879 -40.21 0.75 67.01
N LYS A 880 -38.90 0.89 67.15
CA LYS A 880 -38.14 2.03 66.65
C LYS A 880 -37.32 1.59 65.44
N LEU A 881 -37.41 2.36 64.37
CA LEU A 881 -36.69 2.19 63.13
C LEU A 881 -35.75 3.40 62.98
N GLU A 882 -34.44 3.18 63.00
CA GLU A 882 -33.43 4.25 62.94
C GLU A 882 -32.58 4.14 61.67
N ASN A 883 -31.93 5.26 61.30
CA ASN A 883 -31.09 5.38 60.11
C ASN A 883 -31.74 4.83 58.82
N MET A 884 -33.03 5.11 58.62
CA MET A 884 -33.73 4.73 57.38
C MET A 884 -33.30 5.65 56.22
N SER A 885 -33.16 5.07 55.03
CA SER A 885 -32.83 5.77 53.79
C SER A 885 -33.78 5.37 52.67
N ILE A 886 -34.04 6.28 51.72
CA ILE A 886 -34.65 5.91 50.43
C ILE A 886 -33.52 5.65 49.44
N GLU A 887 -33.66 4.60 48.64
CA GLU A 887 -32.74 4.20 47.59
C GLU A 887 -33.56 4.00 46.31
N ARG A 888 -33.03 4.40 45.16
CA ARG A 888 -33.68 4.19 43.86
C ARG A 888 -33.17 2.86 43.28
N VAL A 889 -34.06 2.10 42.63
CA VAL A 889 -33.73 0.80 42.04
C VAL A 889 -34.04 0.83 40.54
N THR A 890 -33.00 0.80 39.70
CA THR A 890 -33.16 0.61 38.26
C THR A 890 -33.01 -0.87 37.91
N ASP A 891 -33.51 -1.25 36.72
CA ASP A 891 -33.26 -2.58 36.14
C ASP A 891 -33.73 -3.75 37.04
N ARG A 892 -34.81 -3.51 37.79
CA ARG A 892 -35.46 -4.47 38.69
C ARG A 892 -35.75 -5.79 37.98
N ASP A 893 -35.48 -6.89 38.67
CA ASP A 893 -35.63 -8.26 38.16
C ASP A 893 -34.74 -8.58 36.95
N THR A 894 -33.57 -7.95 36.86
CA THR A 894 -32.49 -8.31 35.92
C THR A 894 -31.19 -8.66 36.68
N PRO A 895 -30.21 -9.31 36.01
CA PRO A 895 -28.89 -9.57 36.60
C PRO A 895 -28.07 -8.31 36.90
N GLN A 896 -28.52 -7.14 36.45
CA GLN A 896 -27.89 -5.83 36.64
C GLN A 896 -28.80 -4.88 37.46
N GLU A 897 -29.72 -5.40 38.28
CA GLU A 897 -30.52 -4.60 39.22
C GLU A 897 -29.63 -3.66 40.04
N THR A 898 -29.72 -2.36 39.74
CA THR A 898 -28.78 -1.36 40.23
C THR A 898 -29.45 -0.51 41.30
N ILE A 899 -28.83 -0.46 42.48
CA ILE A 899 -29.29 0.33 43.63
C ILE A 899 -28.46 1.61 43.68
N ASP A 900 -29.14 2.74 43.58
CA ASP A 900 -28.60 4.07 43.89
C ASP A 900 -28.88 4.37 45.38
N PRO A 901 -27.86 4.31 46.27
CA PRO A 901 -28.03 4.43 47.71
C PRO A 901 -28.06 5.89 48.20
N SER A 902 -27.95 6.87 47.30
CA SER A 902 -27.97 8.30 47.63
C SER A 902 -28.52 9.12 46.45
N PRO A 903 -29.76 8.84 46.02
CA PRO A 903 -30.32 9.40 44.80
C PRO A 903 -30.47 10.93 44.90
N THR A 904 -30.07 11.63 43.83
CA THR A 904 -30.12 13.09 43.74
C THR A 904 -30.89 13.54 42.50
N GLY A 905 -31.90 14.40 42.69
CA GLY A 905 -32.68 14.99 41.62
C GLY A 905 -33.94 15.68 42.14
N ALA A 906 -34.79 16.15 41.23
CA ALA A 906 -36.09 16.74 41.55
C ALA A 906 -37.23 15.70 41.57
N ASP A 907 -36.90 14.46 41.18
CA ASP A 907 -37.69 13.23 41.17
C ASP A 907 -37.65 12.48 42.52
N VAL A 908 -36.73 12.83 43.42
CA VAL A 908 -36.53 12.13 44.70
C VAL A 908 -37.64 12.50 45.70
N PRO A 909 -38.29 11.52 46.39
CA PRO A 909 -39.31 11.80 47.41
C PRO A 909 -38.86 12.81 48.48
N SER A 910 -39.49 13.98 48.49
CA SER A 910 -39.10 15.17 49.29
C SER A 910 -39.17 14.99 50.80
N SER A 911 -39.84 13.97 51.31
CA SER A 911 -39.90 13.68 52.75
C SER A 911 -39.63 12.22 53.04
N VAL A 912 -38.45 11.94 53.61
CA VAL A 912 -38.05 10.61 54.09
C VAL A 912 -37.70 10.73 55.58
N GLN A 913 -38.38 9.98 56.44
CA GLN A 913 -38.08 9.95 57.87
C GLN A 913 -36.85 9.08 58.12
N THR A 914 -35.74 9.66 58.56
CA THR A 914 -34.53 8.89 58.90
C THR A 914 -34.63 8.16 60.23
N THR A 915 -35.61 8.48 61.08
CA THR A 915 -35.91 7.75 62.33
C THR A 915 -37.36 7.94 62.74
N GLU A 916 -38.06 6.86 63.10
CA GLU A 916 -39.45 6.88 63.57
C GLU A 916 -39.69 5.83 64.67
N THR A 917 -40.65 6.08 65.56
CA THR A 917 -41.05 5.20 66.67
C THR A 917 -42.54 4.86 66.56
N LEU A 918 -42.82 3.62 66.18
CA LEU A 918 -44.16 3.05 66.06
C LEU A 918 -44.63 2.51 67.42
N VAL A 919 -45.41 3.32 68.14
CA VAL A 919 -46.00 2.93 69.43
C VAL A 919 -47.18 1.97 69.21
N ALA A 920 -47.14 0.81 69.87
CA ALA A 920 -48.15 -0.22 69.76
C ALA A 920 -49.54 0.28 70.19
N GLY A 921 -50.57 -0.11 69.45
CA GLY A 921 -51.98 0.15 69.79
C GLY A 921 -52.49 1.57 69.47
N GLN A 922 -51.65 2.46 68.95
CA GLN A 922 -52.08 3.79 68.52
C GLN A 922 -53.10 3.72 67.35
N PRO A 923 -54.04 4.67 67.24
CA PRO A 923 -55.04 4.65 66.16
C PRO A 923 -54.48 5.12 64.81
N THR A 924 -53.54 6.06 64.82
CA THR A 924 -52.91 6.63 63.61
C THR A 924 -51.72 5.79 63.13
N ALA A 925 -51.52 5.70 61.82
CA ALA A 925 -50.25 5.29 61.23
C ALA A 925 -49.24 6.44 61.29
N LYS A 926 -47.94 6.13 61.19
CA LYS A 926 -46.88 7.13 60.97
C LYS A 926 -46.48 7.13 59.51
N THR A 927 -46.35 8.32 58.92
CA THR A 927 -45.81 8.50 57.57
C THR A 927 -44.29 8.37 57.61
N LEU A 928 -43.74 7.46 56.80
CA LEU A 928 -42.30 7.22 56.71
C LEU A 928 -41.70 7.88 55.46
N VAL A 929 -42.47 7.92 54.36
CA VAL A 929 -42.08 8.57 53.10
C VAL A 929 -43.27 9.37 52.56
N SER A 930 -43.01 10.49 51.92
CA SER A 930 -43.98 11.22 51.07
C SER A 930 -43.28 11.77 49.82
N ALA A 931 -43.90 11.54 48.68
CA ALA A 931 -43.57 12.14 47.40
C ALA A 931 -44.67 13.17 47.01
N GLN A 932 -44.27 14.30 46.41
CA GLN A 932 -45.18 15.26 45.75
C GLN A 932 -45.49 14.81 44.29
N PRO A 933 -46.40 15.48 43.56
CA PRO A 933 -46.55 15.26 42.13
C PRO A 933 -45.22 15.39 41.37
N ASN A 934 -44.95 14.43 40.49
CA ASN A 934 -43.68 14.22 39.76
C ASN A 934 -42.45 13.81 40.62
N GLU A 935 -42.61 13.54 41.93
CA GLU A 935 -41.61 12.84 42.74
C GLU A 935 -41.98 11.35 42.87
N GLY A 936 -40.98 10.48 43.07
CA GLY A 936 -41.20 9.09 43.46
C GLY A 936 -41.72 8.16 42.37
N GLN A 937 -41.64 8.54 41.10
CA GLN A 937 -41.92 7.69 39.93
C GLN A 937 -40.85 6.58 39.79
N ASP A 938 -41.16 5.47 39.11
CA ASP A 938 -40.34 4.24 39.02
C ASP A 938 -40.28 3.42 40.34
N THR A 939 -39.21 2.67 40.59
CA THR A 939 -39.05 1.77 41.75
C THR A 939 -38.10 2.35 42.81
N TRP A 940 -38.58 2.40 44.05
CA TRP A 940 -37.85 2.91 45.22
C TRP A 940 -37.87 1.87 46.34
N GLN A 941 -36.88 1.92 47.23
CA GLN A 941 -36.89 1.11 48.46
C GLN A 941 -36.52 1.92 49.69
N LEU A 942 -37.32 1.78 50.75
CA LEU A 942 -37.02 2.31 52.08
C LEU A 942 -36.18 1.26 52.83
N ARG A 943 -34.86 1.46 52.92
CA ARG A 943 -33.95 0.61 53.71
C ARG A 943 -34.08 0.91 55.20
N MET A 944 -33.99 -0.15 55.99
CA MET A 944 -33.98 -0.20 57.46
C MET A 944 -32.78 -1.06 57.91
N PRO A 945 -31.62 -0.46 58.22
CA PRO A 945 -30.41 -1.21 58.61
C PRO A 945 -30.65 -2.13 59.81
N PHE A 946 -30.15 -3.37 59.74
CA PHE A 946 -30.56 -4.45 60.65
C PHE A 946 -30.37 -4.11 62.13
N ASP A 947 -29.21 -3.56 62.50
CA ASP A 947 -28.86 -3.23 63.89
C ASP A 947 -29.58 -1.98 64.43
N LYS A 948 -30.25 -1.23 63.55
CA LYS A 948 -31.01 0.00 63.83
C LYS A 948 -32.51 -0.25 64.05
N ILE A 949 -32.95 -1.51 63.99
CA ILE A 949 -34.30 -1.92 64.40
C ILE A 949 -34.26 -2.31 65.88
N SER A 950 -35.07 -1.66 66.72
CA SER A 950 -35.11 -1.93 68.16
C SER A 950 -36.53 -1.92 68.76
N LEU A 951 -36.77 -2.80 69.73
CA LEU A 951 -38.03 -2.92 70.46
C LEU A 951 -37.88 -2.33 71.86
N ASN A 952 -38.61 -1.26 72.16
CA ASN A 952 -38.69 -0.69 73.49
C ASN A 952 -39.79 -1.37 74.30
N LEU A 953 -39.42 -2.00 75.43
CA LEU A 953 -40.34 -2.65 76.35
C LEU A 953 -40.49 -1.81 77.65
N PRO A 954 -41.73 -1.53 78.11
CA PRO A 954 -41.97 -0.91 79.41
C PRO A 954 -41.53 -1.80 80.58
N ALA A 955 -41.38 -1.17 81.75
CA ALA A 955 -41.07 -1.86 83.00
C ALA A 955 -42.11 -2.96 83.32
N ASN A 956 -41.63 -4.18 83.57
CA ASN A 956 -42.41 -5.38 83.88
C ASN A 956 -43.36 -5.84 82.75
N ALA A 957 -43.06 -5.53 81.48
CA ALA A 957 -43.85 -5.99 80.34
C ALA A 957 -43.81 -7.52 80.14
N GLY A 958 -44.95 -8.12 79.81
CA GLY A 958 -45.07 -9.53 79.40
C GLY A 958 -45.21 -10.55 80.54
N LYS A 959 -44.92 -11.82 80.21
CA LYS A 959 -44.97 -13.01 81.08
C LYS A 959 -43.85 -13.99 80.70
N LYS A 960 -43.29 -14.72 81.67
CA LYS A 960 -42.21 -15.69 81.42
C LYS A 960 -42.73 -16.88 80.60
N GLY A 961 -42.08 -17.20 79.48
CA GLY A 961 -42.58 -18.17 78.49
C GLY A 961 -43.68 -17.63 77.56
N THR A 962 -44.03 -16.35 77.72
CA THR A 962 -44.92 -15.51 76.91
C THR A 962 -44.42 -15.20 75.48
N ILE A 963 -44.73 -15.98 74.43
CA ILE A 963 -44.56 -15.47 73.06
C ILE A 963 -45.66 -14.44 72.78
N TYR A 964 -45.26 -13.21 72.50
CA TYR A 964 -46.13 -12.11 72.07
C TYR A 964 -45.79 -11.70 70.64
N LYS A 965 -46.81 -11.45 69.82
CA LYS A 965 -46.70 -10.93 68.46
C LYS A 965 -47.51 -9.65 68.31
N ALA A 966 -47.02 -8.70 67.52
CA ALA A 966 -47.78 -7.57 67.00
C ALA A 966 -47.77 -7.65 65.46
N LYS A 967 -48.82 -7.16 64.81
CA LYS A 967 -48.82 -6.94 63.36
C LYS A 967 -48.25 -5.55 63.09
N LEU A 968 -47.18 -5.50 62.30
CA LEU A 968 -46.83 -4.30 61.54
C LEU A 968 -47.68 -4.29 60.27
N THR A 969 -48.39 -3.20 60.03
CA THR A 969 -49.14 -2.96 58.79
C THR A 969 -48.46 -1.83 58.03
N TRP A 970 -48.09 -2.09 56.79
CA TRP A 970 -47.69 -1.11 55.80
C TRP A 970 -48.92 -0.70 54.98
N SER A 971 -49.01 0.59 54.63
CA SER A 971 -50.01 1.13 53.71
C SER A 971 -49.34 2.10 52.74
N LEU A 972 -49.64 1.96 51.46
CA LEU A 972 -49.23 2.89 50.40
C LEU A 972 -50.50 3.59 49.93
N ASP A 973 -50.60 4.88 50.24
CA ASP A 973 -51.78 5.71 49.98
C ASP A 973 -51.46 6.70 48.84
N ASP A 974 -52.32 6.73 47.81
CA ASP A 974 -52.26 7.77 46.76
C ASP A 974 -52.66 9.13 47.35
N THR A 975 -52.05 10.21 46.86
CA THR A 975 -52.29 11.56 47.35
C THR A 975 -52.65 12.53 46.23
N PRO A 976 -53.91 12.99 46.19
CA PRO A 976 -54.28 14.29 45.62
C PRO A 976 -53.77 15.47 46.47
#